data_AF-A0A1L3JIC8-F1
#
_entry.id   AF-A0A1L3JIC8-F1
#
_cell.length_a   1.000
_cell.length_b   1.000
_cell.length_c   1.000
_cell.angle_alpha   90.00
_cell.angle_beta   90.00
_cell.angle_gamma   90.00
#
_symmetry.space_group_name_H-M   'P 1'
#
loop_
_entity.id
_entity.type
_entity.pdbx_description
1 polymer ?
#
loop_
_entity_poly.entity_id
_entity_poly.type
_entity_poly.pdbx_seq_one_letter_code
_entity_poly.pdbx_strand_id
1 'polypeptide(L)'
;MKFFTFLFLLFGLMQTSAQNFQLKTYTVKNGIPNAKIIAITQDNVGSVWLASKNKISKFNGEEFNNYEVKNRSVSILETKNDSLLIGTDNSLTIYAQDKFSHFESKKVHSILTVEGFIFVGSEQGIYRLKEDYLSPLKTNFQIDLNQINDLKFDGKHYFIATNKALWKVDNLLKPTSLKRIEIGNFKTVSIFENQVIASNEIGIFSIEGEQAFLIAQQPKEITDIQKINNQFWIATKNNGITVLNSDFTFEKNINKYNTLATNNINSIFKDQQNNVWIATENAGLYKYETDSKKTQKPIITLTNIDVVYEPLDSININQYKKVLQLPSDKNHVSFSYKTVNINNPKAVVYRFKLNEKFSPWTAKESVDFANLSAGNYTFTAQSKIDSVESKPISFSFFIDKPLYKKDWFLWSLLGGLSLLLGLIILNYINRIKKRNKAKVEKLKLENHLLSLEQKALQLQMNPHFIFNVLNGIKALGSTGKTKELSSTISKFATLLRSVLLNSRQEEISLSEEISTLKNYLELEQQMSANPFDFNIKTDLSIDQEEILIPPMLLQPFIENSIKHGINLKKDGKITVLFTTNNNFLQCTIDDNGIGFEQSKKQSTVKNHQSVAVKVTQERIENLSKESTFSIKELKEKEKIIGTRVWFKIPLKTDY
;
A
#
# COMPACT_ATOMS: atom_id res chain seq x y z
N MET A 1 -24.32 -89.86 -55.16
CA MET A 1 -22.93 -89.35 -55.13
C MET A 1 -22.81 -87.99 -55.86
N LYS A 2 -23.64 -87.00 -55.52
CA LYS A 2 -23.63 -85.63 -56.08
C LYS A 2 -24.05 -84.54 -55.07
N PHE A 3 -24.04 -84.85 -53.76
CA PHE A 3 -24.46 -83.91 -52.71
C PHE A 3 -23.36 -83.59 -51.69
N PHE A 4 -22.19 -84.24 -51.77
CA PHE A 4 -21.09 -84.05 -50.83
C PHE A 4 -19.98 -83.11 -51.34
N THR A 5 -20.00 -82.76 -52.62
CA THR A 5 -19.01 -81.86 -53.25
C THR A 5 -19.40 -80.37 -53.20
N PHE A 6 -20.63 -80.04 -52.79
CA PHE A 6 -21.08 -78.65 -52.69
C PHE A 6 -20.83 -78.03 -51.30
N LEU A 7 -20.58 -78.85 -50.27
CA LEU A 7 -20.37 -78.37 -48.90
C LEU A 7 -18.91 -78.00 -48.60
N PHE A 8 -17.95 -78.40 -49.44
CA PHE A 8 -16.53 -78.07 -49.27
C PHE A 8 -16.12 -76.74 -49.94
N LEU A 9 -17.02 -76.13 -50.72
CA LEU A 9 -16.79 -74.85 -51.41
C LEU A 9 -17.25 -73.62 -50.60
N LEU A 10 -17.85 -73.81 -49.43
CA LEU A 10 -18.32 -72.72 -48.55
C LEU A 10 -17.40 -72.42 -47.35
N PHE A 11 -16.35 -73.21 -47.11
CA PHE A 11 -15.41 -73.02 -45.99
C PHE A 11 -14.04 -72.45 -46.40
N GLY A 12 -13.92 -72.00 -47.65
CA GLY A 12 -12.70 -71.40 -48.21
C GLY A 12 -12.67 -69.86 -48.22
N LEU A 13 -13.58 -69.18 -47.51
CA LEU A 13 -13.46 -67.74 -47.25
C LEU A 13 -12.50 -67.54 -46.08
N MET A 14 -11.22 -67.82 -46.32
CA MET A 14 -10.15 -67.17 -45.59
C MET A 14 -10.42 -65.67 -45.70
N GLN A 15 -10.77 -65.04 -44.58
CA GLN A 15 -10.65 -63.60 -44.44
C GLN A 15 -9.19 -63.27 -44.72
N THR A 16 -8.90 -62.93 -45.97
CA THR A 16 -7.74 -62.13 -46.27
C THR A 16 -7.96 -60.85 -45.48
N SER A 17 -7.27 -60.72 -44.36
CA SER A 17 -7.04 -59.45 -43.72
C SER A 17 -6.33 -58.59 -44.76
N ALA A 18 -7.10 -57.90 -45.61
CA ALA A 18 -6.59 -56.73 -46.27
C ALA A 18 -6.16 -55.82 -45.13
N GLN A 19 -4.84 -55.70 -44.92
CA GLN A 19 -4.29 -54.63 -44.12
C GLN A 19 -4.76 -53.35 -44.81
N ASN A 20 -5.85 -52.77 -44.31
CA ASN A 20 -6.29 -51.45 -44.70
C ASN A 20 -5.22 -50.49 -44.19
N PHE A 21 -4.19 -50.27 -45.00
CA PHE A 21 -3.25 -49.18 -44.82
C PHE A 21 -4.07 -47.89 -44.78
N GLN A 22 -4.23 -47.30 -43.59
CA GLN A 22 -4.99 -46.05 -43.44
C GLN A 22 -4.13 -44.88 -43.92
N LEU A 23 -4.02 -44.75 -45.24
CA LEU A 23 -3.50 -43.56 -45.87
C LEU A 23 -4.55 -42.45 -45.69
N LYS A 24 -4.24 -41.48 -44.84
CA LYS A 24 -5.11 -40.32 -44.61
C LYS A 24 -4.62 -39.15 -45.44
N THR A 25 -5.51 -38.55 -46.23
CA THR A 25 -5.19 -37.38 -47.06
C THR A 25 -5.73 -36.11 -46.41
N TYR A 26 -4.89 -35.09 -46.36
CA TYR A 26 -5.25 -33.74 -45.95
C TYR A 26 -5.12 -32.80 -47.14
N THR A 27 -6.22 -32.11 -47.44
CA THR A 27 -6.34 -31.15 -48.53
C THR A 27 -6.77 -29.79 -47.97
N VAL A 28 -7.03 -28.83 -48.87
CA VAL A 28 -7.59 -27.52 -48.49
C VAL A 28 -8.91 -27.66 -47.72
N LYS A 29 -9.71 -28.70 -48.00
CA LYS A 29 -10.95 -28.98 -47.27
C LYS A 29 -10.71 -29.35 -45.79
N ASN A 30 -9.50 -29.78 -45.45
CA ASN A 30 -9.12 -30.16 -44.09
C ASN A 30 -8.43 -29.01 -43.32
N GLY A 31 -8.28 -27.82 -43.93
CA GLY A 31 -7.69 -26.64 -43.28
C GLY A 31 -6.30 -26.25 -43.74
N ILE A 32 -5.67 -27.02 -44.66
CA ILE A 32 -4.38 -26.66 -45.25
C ILE A 32 -4.56 -25.45 -46.21
N PRO A 33 -3.66 -24.45 -46.23
CA PRO A 33 -3.87 -23.25 -47.05
C PRO A 33 -3.75 -23.50 -48.55
N ASN A 34 -2.89 -24.43 -48.95
CA ASN A 34 -2.64 -24.75 -50.35
C ASN A 34 -2.31 -26.24 -50.53
N ALA A 35 -2.69 -26.82 -51.67
CA ALA A 35 -2.37 -28.21 -52.00
C ALA A 35 -0.88 -28.47 -52.26
N LYS A 36 -0.10 -27.42 -52.57
CA LYS A 36 1.36 -27.52 -52.70
C LYS A 36 2.00 -27.49 -51.32
N ILE A 37 2.52 -28.63 -50.87
CA ILE A 37 3.30 -28.77 -49.65
C ILE A 37 4.77 -28.87 -50.02
N ILE A 38 5.57 -27.97 -49.47
CA ILE A 38 6.98 -27.79 -49.86
C ILE A 38 7.91 -28.52 -48.90
N ALA A 39 7.70 -28.32 -47.60
CA ALA A 39 8.54 -28.88 -46.55
C ALA A 39 7.70 -29.25 -45.33
N ILE A 40 8.18 -30.22 -44.56
CA ILE A 40 7.56 -30.70 -43.34
C ILE A 40 8.63 -30.84 -42.26
N THR A 41 8.30 -30.45 -41.04
CA THR A 41 9.14 -30.67 -39.86
C THR A 41 8.25 -30.89 -38.64
N GLN A 42 8.82 -31.19 -37.48
CA GLN A 42 8.07 -31.43 -36.24
C GLN A 42 8.73 -30.73 -35.07
N ASP A 43 7.94 -30.01 -34.27
CA ASP A 43 8.47 -29.37 -33.06
C ASP A 43 8.69 -30.37 -31.92
N ASN A 44 9.37 -29.92 -30.86
CA ASN A 44 9.69 -30.73 -29.69
C ASN A 44 8.45 -31.21 -28.92
N VAL A 45 7.29 -30.56 -29.09
CA VAL A 45 6.03 -30.93 -28.43
C VAL A 45 5.35 -32.08 -29.18
N GLY A 46 5.68 -32.24 -30.46
CA GLY A 46 5.13 -33.25 -31.36
C GLY A 46 4.20 -32.67 -32.43
N SER A 47 4.02 -31.35 -32.53
CA SER A 47 3.21 -30.73 -33.60
C SER A 47 3.95 -30.78 -34.93
N VAL A 48 3.24 -31.13 -36.00
CA VAL A 48 3.80 -31.14 -37.35
C VAL A 48 3.62 -29.78 -37.98
N TRP A 49 4.71 -29.22 -38.48
CA TRP A 49 4.74 -27.97 -39.22
C TRP A 49 4.90 -28.27 -40.70
N LEU A 50 4.08 -27.64 -41.52
CA LEU A 50 4.13 -27.77 -42.97
C LEU A 50 4.22 -26.39 -43.63
N ALA A 51 4.95 -26.32 -44.74
CA ALA A 51 5.05 -25.13 -45.57
C ALA A 51 4.19 -25.29 -46.81
N SER A 52 3.35 -24.30 -47.10
CA SER A 52 2.55 -24.24 -48.32
C SER A 52 2.64 -22.84 -48.95
N LYS A 53 3.44 -22.71 -50.02
CA LYS A 53 3.73 -21.42 -50.69
C LYS A 53 4.20 -20.35 -49.69
N ASN A 54 3.40 -19.31 -49.45
CA ASN A 54 3.68 -18.19 -48.55
C ASN A 54 3.09 -18.35 -47.13
N LYS A 55 2.61 -19.54 -46.79
CA LYS A 55 2.01 -19.85 -45.49
C LYS A 55 2.68 -21.06 -44.87
N ILE A 56 2.68 -21.10 -43.54
CA ILE A 56 3.02 -22.27 -42.75
C ILE A 56 1.79 -22.70 -41.96
N SER A 57 1.67 -23.99 -41.68
CA SER A 57 0.58 -24.52 -40.85
C SER A 57 1.13 -25.41 -39.75
N LYS A 58 0.65 -25.19 -38.53
CA LYS A 58 0.90 -26.05 -37.37
C LYS A 58 -0.27 -27.02 -37.22
N PHE A 59 0.04 -28.31 -37.25
CA PHE A 59 -0.93 -29.39 -37.04
C PHE A 59 -0.69 -30.06 -35.68
N ASN A 60 -1.71 -30.07 -34.83
CA ASN A 60 -1.66 -30.68 -33.50
C ASN A 60 -2.33 -32.08 -33.43
N GLY A 61 -2.79 -32.61 -34.57
CA GLY A 61 -3.57 -33.85 -34.64
C GLY A 61 -5.07 -33.66 -34.84
N GLU A 62 -5.63 -32.50 -34.49
CA GLU A 62 -7.04 -32.16 -34.68
C GLU A 62 -7.24 -31.10 -35.78
N GLU A 63 -6.48 -30.01 -35.72
CA GLU A 63 -6.67 -28.84 -36.57
C GLU A 63 -5.36 -28.26 -37.11
N PHE A 64 -5.47 -27.50 -38.21
CA PHE A 64 -4.38 -26.75 -38.80
C PHE A 64 -4.50 -25.27 -38.45
N ASN A 65 -3.52 -24.77 -37.70
CA ASN A 65 -3.37 -23.35 -37.40
C ASN A 65 -2.42 -22.71 -38.43
N ASN A 66 -2.93 -21.78 -39.22
CA ASN A 66 -2.25 -21.23 -40.39
C ASN A 66 -1.64 -19.86 -40.10
N TYR A 67 -0.39 -19.66 -40.49
CA TYR A 67 0.35 -18.40 -40.31
C TYR A 67 0.91 -17.92 -41.65
N GLU A 68 0.89 -16.61 -41.86
CA GLU A 68 1.38 -16.00 -43.10
C GLU A 68 2.82 -15.52 -42.96
N VAL A 69 3.66 -15.92 -43.91
CA VAL A 69 5.08 -15.54 -43.99
C VAL A 69 5.22 -14.39 -44.98
N LYS A 70 4.68 -13.20 -44.63
CA LYS A 70 4.78 -11.90 -45.34
C LYS A 70 5.19 -11.98 -46.83
N ASN A 71 4.36 -12.60 -47.68
CA ASN A 71 4.56 -12.74 -49.13
C ASN A 71 5.90 -13.32 -49.60
N ARG A 72 6.54 -14.19 -48.81
CA ARG A 72 7.75 -14.93 -49.21
C ARG A 72 7.41 -16.39 -49.41
N SER A 73 7.81 -16.97 -50.56
CA SER A 73 7.64 -18.41 -50.75
C SER A 73 8.63 -19.14 -49.83
N VAL A 74 8.09 -20.03 -49.00
CA VAL A 74 8.86 -20.89 -48.12
C VAL A 74 9.51 -21.98 -48.95
N SER A 75 10.78 -22.28 -48.67
CA SER A 75 11.57 -23.30 -49.36
C SER A 75 11.91 -24.48 -48.44
N ILE A 76 12.15 -24.22 -47.16
CA ILE A 76 12.49 -25.26 -46.17
C ILE A 76 12.03 -24.85 -44.77
N LEU A 77 11.73 -25.84 -43.94
CA LEU A 77 11.43 -25.68 -42.51
C LEU A 77 12.38 -26.53 -41.68
N GLU A 78 12.83 -25.97 -40.55
CA GLU A 78 13.63 -26.68 -39.56
C GLU A 78 13.22 -26.20 -38.16
N THR A 79 13.14 -27.11 -37.19
CA THR A 79 12.83 -26.76 -35.80
C THR A 79 14.07 -26.80 -34.92
N LYS A 80 14.24 -25.77 -34.08
CA LYS A 80 15.27 -25.72 -33.05
C LYS A 80 14.66 -25.28 -31.73
N ASN A 81 14.66 -26.16 -30.74
CA ASN A 81 14.03 -25.90 -29.43
C ASN A 81 12.56 -25.49 -29.60
N ASP A 82 12.20 -24.30 -29.12
CA ASP A 82 10.86 -23.71 -29.21
C ASP A 82 10.73 -22.72 -30.38
N SER A 83 11.64 -22.80 -31.36
CA SER A 83 11.70 -21.91 -32.51
C SER A 83 11.60 -22.67 -33.83
N LEU A 84 10.86 -22.11 -34.78
CA LEU A 84 10.76 -22.58 -36.14
C LEU A 84 11.61 -21.70 -37.05
N LEU A 85 12.57 -22.31 -37.73
CA LEU A 85 13.42 -21.69 -38.74
C LEU A 85 12.79 -21.92 -40.12
N ILE A 86 12.56 -20.83 -40.85
CA ILE A 86 11.82 -20.81 -42.10
C ILE A 86 12.75 -20.24 -43.17
N GLY A 87 13.23 -21.12 -44.05
CA GLY A 87 13.95 -20.70 -45.24
C GLY A 87 12.96 -20.21 -46.30
N THR A 88 13.28 -19.11 -46.97
CA THR A 88 12.48 -18.57 -48.05
C THR A 88 13.35 -18.25 -49.27
N ASP A 89 12.71 -17.85 -50.37
CA ASP A 89 13.42 -17.45 -51.60
C ASP A 89 14.36 -16.24 -51.43
N ASN A 90 14.24 -15.46 -50.34
CA ASN A 90 15.05 -14.25 -50.12
C ASN A 90 15.37 -13.93 -48.65
N SER A 91 15.15 -14.85 -47.72
CA SER A 91 15.42 -14.62 -46.30
C SER A 91 15.43 -15.92 -45.50
N LEU A 92 16.05 -15.87 -44.33
CA LEU A 92 15.76 -16.74 -43.20
C LEU A 92 14.78 -16.00 -42.29
N THR A 93 13.66 -16.62 -41.95
CA THR A 93 12.71 -16.11 -40.95
C THR A 93 12.69 -17.04 -39.75
N ILE A 94 12.73 -16.49 -38.54
CA ILE A 94 12.63 -17.25 -37.30
C ILE A 94 11.31 -16.91 -36.65
N TYR A 95 10.51 -17.93 -36.36
CA TYR A 95 9.26 -17.81 -35.62
C TYR A 95 9.44 -18.40 -34.22
N ALA A 96 9.28 -17.56 -33.20
CA ALA A 96 9.39 -17.93 -31.80
C ALA A 96 8.50 -17.02 -30.95
N GLN A 97 7.81 -17.58 -29.94
CA GLN A 97 6.92 -16.83 -29.03
C GLN A 97 5.95 -15.89 -29.79
N ASP A 98 5.30 -16.43 -30.83
CA ASP A 98 4.37 -15.70 -31.70
C ASP A 98 4.95 -14.46 -32.43
N LYS A 99 6.27 -14.33 -32.48
CA LYS A 99 6.97 -13.25 -33.18
C LYS A 99 7.80 -13.79 -34.34
N PHE A 100 7.82 -13.04 -35.43
CA PHE A 100 8.62 -13.31 -36.62
C PHE A 100 9.81 -12.36 -36.69
N SER A 101 11.02 -12.92 -36.69
CA SER A 101 12.28 -12.20 -36.93
C SER A 101 12.82 -12.54 -38.31
N HIS A 102 13.17 -11.54 -39.11
CA HIS A 102 13.55 -11.73 -40.51
C HIS A 102 15.02 -11.34 -40.75
N PHE A 103 15.73 -12.18 -41.49
CA PHE A 103 17.14 -11.98 -41.86
C PHE A 103 17.28 -12.15 -43.37
N GLU A 104 17.66 -11.08 -44.06
CA GLU A 104 17.79 -11.10 -45.53
C GLU A 104 18.87 -12.09 -45.98
N SER A 105 18.59 -12.82 -47.06
CA SER A 105 19.51 -13.78 -47.65
C SER A 105 19.18 -14.02 -49.13
N LYS A 106 20.01 -14.80 -49.81
CA LYS A 106 19.58 -15.45 -51.06
C LYS A 106 18.60 -16.59 -50.74
N LYS A 107 18.05 -17.23 -51.78
CA LYS A 107 17.18 -18.40 -51.61
C LYS A 107 17.85 -19.42 -50.71
N VAL A 108 17.15 -19.78 -49.64
CA VAL A 108 17.60 -20.76 -48.66
C VAL A 108 17.18 -22.15 -49.13
N HIS A 109 18.13 -23.07 -49.30
CA HIS A 109 17.84 -24.46 -49.67
C HIS A 109 17.98 -25.40 -48.49
N SER A 110 18.90 -25.12 -47.56
CA SER A 110 19.13 -25.97 -46.39
C SER A 110 19.39 -25.15 -45.13
N ILE A 111 18.99 -25.70 -43.99
CA ILE A 111 19.24 -25.13 -42.66
C ILE A 111 19.85 -26.24 -41.81
N LEU A 112 20.97 -25.95 -41.15
CA LEU A 112 21.65 -26.88 -40.26
C LEU A 112 21.90 -26.22 -38.90
N THR A 113 21.42 -26.85 -37.83
CA THR A 113 21.70 -26.42 -36.45
C THR A 113 22.68 -27.37 -35.79
N VAL A 114 23.89 -26.89 -35.46
CA VAL A 114 24.94 -27.67 -34.79
C VAL A 114 25.67 -26.79 -33.78
N GLU A 115 25.95 -27.32 -32.58
CA GLU A 115 26.73 -26.65 -31.53
C GLU A 115 26.25 -25.23 -31.17
N GLY A 116 24.93 -25.00 -31.24
CA GLY A 116 24.34 -23.70 -30.97
C GLY A 116 24.35 -22.74 -32.15
N PHE A 117 25.13 -23.01 -33.20
CA PHE A 117 25.12 -22.25 -34.45
C PHE A 117 23.95 -22.65 -35.35
N ILE A 118 23.53 -21.71 -36.21
CA ILE A 118 22.58 -21.95 -37.29
C ILE A 118 23.31 -21.60 -38.59
N PHE A 119 23.47 -22.59 -39.44
CA PHE A 119 24.04 -22.49 -40.77
C PHE A 119 22.93 -22.56 -41.82
N VAL A 120 23.07 -21.77 -42.87
CA VAL A 120 22.10 -21.63 -43.94
C VAL A 120 22.81 -21.89 -45.26
N GLY A 121 22.47 -22.99 -45.93
CA GLY A 121 22.88 -23.23 -47.31
C GLY A 121 21.97 -22.46 -48.26
N SER A 122 22.57 -21.64 -49.12
CA SER A 122 21.81 -20.76 -50.02
C SER A 122 22.21 -20.94 -51.49
N GLU A 123 21.56 -20.18 -52.36
CA GLU A 123 21.96 -20.03 -53.77
C GLU A 123 23.43 -19.60 -53.96
N GLN A 124 24.03 -18.93 -52.96
CA GLN A 124 25.38 -18.39 -53.04
C GLN A 124 26.15 -18.68 -51.74
N GLY A 125 26.57 -19.94 -51.57
CA GLY A 125 27.38 -20.37 -50.44
C GLY A 125 26.61 -20.53 -49.13
N ILE A 126 27.37 -20.65 -48.04
CA ILE A 126 26.88 -20.94 -46.69
C ILE A 126 26.92 -19.65 -45.86
N TYR A 127 25.84 -19.37 -45.15
CA TYR A 127 25.74 -18.26 -44.20
C TYR A 127 25.63 -18.81 -42.77
N ARG A 128 26.09 -18.03 -41.81
CA ARG A 128 25.89 -18.28 -40.38
C ARG A 128 25.03 -17.17 -39.79
N LEU A 129 24.02 -17.55 -39.02
CA LEU A 129 23.27 -16.61 -38.20
C LEU A 129 24.13 -16.10 -37.03
N LYS A 130 24.27 -14.79 -36.96
CA LYS A 130 24.72 -14.05 -35.77
C LYS A 130 23.52 -13.33 -35.16
N GLU A 131 23.72 -12.65 -34.03
CA GLU A 131 22.64 -12.05 -33.21
C GLU A 131 21.58 -11.34 -34.07
N ASP A 132 21.99 -10.45 -34.97
CA ASP A 132 21.05 -9.63 -35.75
C ASP A 132 21.16 -9.77 -37.29
N TYR A 133 22.09 -10.59 -37.81
CA TYR A 133 22.29 -10.71 -39.27
C TYR A 133 22.87 -12.07 -39.70
N LEU A 134 22.71 -12.38 -40.99
CA LEU A 134 23.35 -13.52 -41.64
C LEU A 134 24.73 -13.12 -42.19
N SER A 135 25.78 -13.73 -41.67
CA SER A 135 27.16 -13.53 -42.12
C SER A 135 27.54 -14.64 -43.11
N PRO A 136 27.99 -14.32 -44.35
CA PRO A 136 28.54 -15.34 -45.23
C PRO A 136 29.79 -15.97 -44.58
N LEU A 137 29.91 -17.29 -44.69
CA LEU A 137 31.13 -18.00 -44.32
C LEU A 137 32.11 -17.96 -45.50
N LYS A 138 33.38 -17.79 -45.18
CA LYS A 138 34.48 -17.91 -46.14
C LYS A 138 35.14 -19.27 -45.94
N THR A 139 34.40 -20.34 -46.18
CA THR A 139 34.88 -21.71 -45.94
C THR A 139 35.87 -22.11 -47.02
N ASN A 140 35.48 -21.95 -48.30
CA ASN A 140 36.35 -22.16 -49.46
C ASN A 140 35.66 -21.58 -50.71
N PHE A 141 36.39 -20.89 -51.58
CA PHE A 141 35.80 -20.28 -52.79
C PHE A 141 35.08 -21.28 -53.73
N GLN A 142 35.46 -22.56 -53.72
CA GLN A 142 34.81 -23.64 -54.49
C GLN A 142 33.48 -24.09 -53.88
N ILE A 143 33.17 -23.68 -52.65
CA ILE A 143 31.89 -23.90 -51.99
C ILE A 143 31.11 -22.59 -51.93
N ASP A 144 31.77 -21.51 -51.51
CA ASP A 144 31.18 -20.20 -51.20
C ASP A 144 30.55 -19.51 -52.44
N LEU A 145 30.99 -19.86 -53.65
CA LEU A 145 30.50 -19.30 -54.91
C LEU A 145 29.47 -20.21 -55.62
N ASN A 146 29.12 -21.35 -55.03
CA ASN A 146 28.19 -22.30 -55.64
C ASN A 146 26.88 -22.41 -54.86
N GLN A 147 25.85 -22.89 -55.54
CA GLN A 147 24.56 -23.18 -54.91
C GLN A 147 24.73 -24.38 -53.97
N ILE A 148 24.34 -24.19 -52.72
CA ILE A 148 24.30 -25.24 -51.70
C ILE A 148 22.90 -25.85 -51.73
N ASN A 149 22.79 -27.11 -52.14
CA ASN A 149 21.51 -27.82 -52.21
C ASN A 149 21.13 -28.43 -50.86
N ASP A 150 22.10 -29.03 -50.15
CA ASP A 150 21.87 -29.64 -48.83
C ASP A 150 23.13 -29.56 -47.95
N LEU A 151 22.93 -29.55 -46.63
CA LEU A 151 23.98 -29.45 -45.63
C LEU A 151 23.64 -30.33 -44.42
N LYS A 152 24.49 -31.32 -44.14
CA LYS A 152 24.32 -32.25 -43.00
C LYS A 152 25.59 -32.43 -42.20
N PHE A 153 25.44 -32.87 -40.95
CA PHE A 153 26.54 -33.15 -40.03
C PHE A 153 26.38 -34.54 -39.44
N ASP A 154 27.41 -35.39 -39.56
CA ASP A 154 27.39 -36.79 -39.07
C ASP A 154 27.86 -36.94 -37.61
N GLY A 155 28.12 -35.82 -36.92
CA GLY A 155 28.73 -35.80 -35.59
C GLY A 155 30.25 -35.56 -35.60
N LYS A 156 30.90 -35.70 -36.76
CA LYS A 156 32.35 -35.51 -36.94
C LYS A 156 32.71 -34.60 -38.11
N HIS A 157 31.98 -34.70 -39.22
CA HIS A 157 32.20 -33.99 -40.47
C HIS A 157 30.90 -33.41 -41.00
N TYR A 158 31.05 -32.32 -41.73
CA TYR A 158 30.02 -31.66 -42.50
C TYR A 158 30.07 -32.17 -43.94
N PHE A 159 28.90 -32.56 -44.44
CA PHE A 159 28.69 -32.92 -45.84
C PHE A 159 27.93 -31.80 -46.54
N ILE A 160 28.50 -31.28 -47.61
CA ILE A 160 27.98 -30.15 -48.36
C ILE A 160 27.68 -30.61 -49.78
N ALA A 161 26.40 -30.74 -50.12
CA ALA A 161 25.97 -31.02 -51.47
C ALA A 161 25.81 -29.70 -52.24
N THR A 162 26.57 -29.53 -53.31
CA THR A 162 26.45 -28.37 -54.20
C THR A 162 25.97 -28.77 -55.58
N ASN A 163 25.65 -27.78 -56.40
CA ASN A 163 25.34 -28.00 -57.81
C ASN A 163 26.52 -28.50 -58.67
N LYS A 164 27.73 -28.62 -58.10
CA LYS A 164 28.94 -29.07 -58.81
C LYS A 164 29.63 -30.28 -58.21
N ALA A 165 29.56 -30.47 -56.89
CA ALA A 165 30.21 -31.59 -56.22
C ALA A 165 29.65 -31.83 -54.82
N LEU A 166 30.01 -32.98 -54.27
CA LEU A 166 29.85 -33.31 -52.87
C LEU A 166 31.16 -33.08 -52.11
N TRP A 167 31.09 -32.35 -51.00
CA TRP A 167 32.26 -32.02 -50.17
C TRP A 167 32.12 -32.60 -48.77
N LYS A 168 33.26 -32.98 -48.21
CA LYS A 168 33.44 -33.37 -46.80
C LYS A 168 34.37 -32.37 -46.13
N VAL A 169 33.92 -31.84 -45.00
CA VAL A 169 34.65 -30.81 -44.24
C VAL A 169 34.67 -31.18 -42.77
N ASP A 170 35.78 -30.98 -42.07
CA ASP A 170 35.85 -31.17 -40.62
C ASP A 170 35.13 -30.06 -39.84
N ASN A 171 35.25 -28.81 -40.29
CA ASN A 171 34.68 -27.65 -39.63
C ASN A 171 34.25 -26.55 -40.62
N LEU A 172 33.06 -25.97 -40.45
CA LEU A 172 32.57 -24.91 -41.34
C LEU A 172 33.18 -23.52 -41.06
N LEU A 173 33.57 -23.25 -39.81
CA LEU A 173 34.08 -21.93 -39.38
C LEU A 173 35.55 -21.77 -39.73
N LYS A 174 36.35 -22.81 -39.48
CA LYS A 174 37.79 -22.87 -39.74
C LYS A 174 38.14 -24.27 -40.24
N PRO A 175 37.91 -24.58 -41.51
CA PRO A 175 38.20 -25.90 -42.07
C PRO A 175 39.70 -26.20 -42.00
N THR A 176 40.08 -27.33 -41.42
CA THR A 176 41.45 -27.85 -41.50
C THR A 176 41.57 -29.00 -42.49
N SER A 177 40.46 -29.68 -42.79
CA SER A 177 40.35 -30.74 -43.79
C SER A 177 39.16 -30.48 -44.70
N LEU A 178 39.43 -30.27 -45.99
CA LEU A 178 38.43 -30.05 -47.02
C LEU A 178 38.69 -31.03 -48.17
N LYS A 179 37.74 -31.94 -48.43
CA LYS A 179 37.87 -32.93 -49.50
C LYS A 179 36.63 -32.95 -50.38
N ARG A 180 36.86 -32.94 -51.69
CA ARG A 180 35.83 -33.20 -52.70
C ARG A 180 35.70 -34.71 -52.84
N ILE A 181 34.52 -35.25 -52.54
CA ILE A 181 34.26 -36.69 -52.63
C ILE A 181 33.99 -37.07 -54.09
N GLU A 182 33.03 -36.40 -54.73
CA GLU A 182 32.54 -36.77 -56.05
C GLU A 182 32.05 -35.52 -56.80
N ILE A 183 32.20 -35.52 -58.13
CA ILE A 183 31.75 -34.43 -59.00
C ILE A 183 30.33 -34.75 -59.49
N GLY A 184 29.46 -33.73 -59.51
CA GLY A 184 28.06 -33.88 -59.93
C GLY A 184 27.13 -32.92 -59.21
N ASN A 185 25.89 -32.82 -59.67
CA ASN A 185 24.87 -31.98 -59.05
C ASN A 185 24.16 -32.74 -57.93
N PHE A 186 24.77 -32.74 -56.74
CA PHE A 186 24.22 -33.44 -55.59
C PHE A 186 23.02 -32.67 -55.02
N LYS A 187 21.87 -33.33 -54.91
CA LYS A 187 20.59 -32.72 -54.50
C LYS A 187 20.30 -32.83 -53.02
N THR A 188 20.51 -34.00 -52.43
CA THR A 188 20.26 -34.24 -51.01
C THR A 188 21.36 -35.12 -50.43
N VAL A 189 21.62 -34.93 -49.14
CA VAL A 189 22.45 -35.79 -48.31
C VAL A 189 21.60 -36.24 -47.13
N SER A 190 21.55 -37.55 -46.90
CA SER A 190 20.86 -38.14 -45.76
C SER A 190 21.84 -38.98 -44.96
N ILE A 191 21.83 -38.80 -43.63
CA ILE A 191 22.69 -39.52 -42.70
C ILE A 191 21.81 -40.47 -41.91
N PHE A 192 22.10 -41.77 -42.01
CA PHE A 192 21.38 -42.81 -41.29
C PHE A 192 22.37 -43.62 -40.46
N GLU A 193 22.32 -43.45 -39.14
CA GLU A 193 23.23 -44.09 -38.19
C GLU A 193 24.70 -43.79 -38.51
N ASN A 194 25.38 -44.66 -39.24
CA ASN A 194 26.78 -44.52 -39.63
C ASN A 194 27.00 -44.57 -41.15
N GLN A 195 25.91 -44.46 -41.93
CA GLN A 195 25.91 -44.46 -43.38
C GLN A 195 25.48 -43.10 -43.90
N VAL A 196 26.27 -42.51 -44.79
CA VAL A 196 25.94 -41.25 -45.47
C VAL A 196 25.56 -41.59 -46.90
N ILE A 197 24.36 -41.17 -47.29
CA ILE A 197 23.80 -41.40 -48.61
C ILE A 197 23.62 -40.04 -49.28
N ALA A 198 24.02 -39.92 -50.54
CA ALA A 198 23.79 -38.73 -51.32
C ALA A 198 23.25 -39.07 -52.71
N SER A 199 22.45 -38.18 -53.28
CA SER A 199 21.90 -38.37 -54.63
C SER A 199 22.35 -37.27 -55.58
N ASN A 200 22.67 -37.64 -56.81
CA ASN A 200 22.90 -36.72 -57.92
C ASN A 200 22.06 -37.11 -59.14
N GLU A 201 22.35 -36.53 -60.31
CA GLU A 201 21.69 -36.81 -61.59
C GLU A 201 21.87 -38.24 -62.13
N ILE A 202 22.92 -38.94 -61.69
CA ILE A 202 23.26 -40.31 -62.11
C ILE A 202 22.53 -41.34 -61.23
N GLY A 203 22.39 -41.05 -59.93
CA GLY A 203 21.74 -41.97 -59.01
C GLY A 203 22.07 -41.70 -57.54
N ILE A 204 22.09 -42.77 -56.77
CA ILE A 204 22.29 -42.79 -55.31
C ILE A 204 23.68 -43.33 -55.00
N PHE A 205 24.39 -42.63 -54.12
CA PHE A 205 25.75 -42.95 -53.70
C PHE A 205 25.77 -43.26 -52.19
N SER A 206 26.44 -44.35 -51.81
CA SER A 206 26.90 -44.59 -50.44
C SER A 206 28.27 -43.95 -50.28
N ILE A 207 28.47 -43.17 -49.24
CA ILE A 207 29.75 -42.51 -48.97
C ILE A 207 30.44 -43.25 -47.83
N GLU A 208 31.61 -43.81 -48.12
CA GLU A 208 32.44 -44.52 -47.16
C GLU A 208 33.81 -43.85 -47.09
N GLY A 209 34.12 -43.27 -45.93
CA GLY A 209 35.35 -42.50 -45.75
C GLY A 209 35.38 -41.25 -46.63
N GLU A 210 36.10 -41.33 -47.75
CA GLU A 210 36.34 -40.23 -48.70
C GLU A 210 36.00 -40.63 -50.14
N GLN A 211 35.34 -41.77 -50.32
CA GLN A 211 34.93 -42.29 -51.62
C GLN A 211 33.41 -42.40 -51.70
N ALA A 212 32.87 -42.17 -52.90
CA ALA A 212 31.46 -42.36 -53.19
C ALA A 212 31.27 -43.61 -54.06
N PHE A 213 30.39 -44.51 -53.62
CA PHE A 213 30.05 -45.74 -54.32
C PHE A 213 28.63 -45.64 -54.86
N LEU A 214 28.47 -45.74 -56.18
CA LEU A 214 27.15 -45.75 -56.80
C LEU A 214 26.42 -47.06 -56.47
N ILE A 215 25.35 -46.97 -55.69
CA ILE A 215 24.58 -48.12 -55.20
C ILE A 215 23.28 -48.35 -55.97
N ALA A 216 22.72 -47.30 -56.59
CA ALA A 216 21.55 -47.41 -57.45
C ALA A 216 21.53 -46.32 -58.54
N GLN A 217 21.26 -46.70 -59.79
CA GLN A 217 21.10 -45.76 -60.92
C GLN A 217 19.67 -45.25 -61.10
N GLN A 218 18.72 -45.87 -60.39
CA GLN A 218 17.31 -45.51 -60.38
C GLN A 218 16.81 -45.49 -58.94
N PRO A 219 15.85 -44.61 -58.61
CA PRO A 219 15.21 -43.64 -59.50
C PRO A 219 16.06 -42.39 -59.77
N LYS A 220 15.76 -41.69 -60.87
CA LYS A 220 16.30 -40.35 -61.18
C LYS A 220 15.39 -39.25 -60.62
N GLU A 221 15.90 -38.01 -60.63
CA GLU A 221 15.17 -36.81 -60.16
C GLU A 221 14.69 -36.93 -58.70
N ILE A 222 15.59 -37.40 -57.85
CA ILE A 222 15.35 -37.57 -56.41
C ILE A 222 15.17 -36.21 -55.76
N THR A 223 14.09 -36.08 -54.98
CA THR A 223 13.77 -34.89 -54.21
C THR A 223 14.12 -35.06 -52.73
N ASP A 224 13.95 -36.26 -52.18
CA ASP A 224 14.21 -36.57 -50.77
C ASP A 224 14.45 -38.08 -50.57
N ILE A 225 15.19 -38.45 -49.53
CA ILE A 225 15.48 -39.85 -49.16
C ILE A 225 15.26 -40.03 -47.67
N GLN A 226 14.39 -40.97 -47.29
CA GLN A 226 14.11 -41.33 -45.89
C GLN A 226 14.22 -42.82 -45.63
N LYS A 227 14.68 -43.20 -44.43
CA LYS A 227 14.72 -44.58 -43.97
C LYS A 227 13.52 -44.88 -43.07
N ILE A 228 12.63 -45.78 -43.50
CA ILE A 228 11.39 -46.14 -42.83
C ILE A 228 11.32 -47.67 -42.71
N ASN A 229 11.17 -48.22 -41.50
CA ASN A 229 11.08 -49.66 -41.25
C ASN A 229 12.17 -50.49 -41.95
N ASN A 230 13.41 -50.00 -41.93
CA ASN A 230 14.58 -50.60 -42.58
C ASN A 230 14.56 -50.59 -44.12
N GLN A 231 13.62 -49.88 -44.74
CA GLN A 231 13.55 -49.62 -46.17
C GLN A 231 13.95 -48.17 -46.47
N PHE A 232 14.46 -47.92 -47.67
CA PHE A 232 14.72 -46.57 -48.19
C PHE A 232 13.56 -46.13 -49.07
N TRP A 233 12.87 -45.09 -48.65
CA TRP A 233 11.80 -44.45 -49.39
C TRP A 233 12.38 -43.23 -50.10
N ILE A 234 12.40 -43.29 -51.43
CA ILE A 234 13.01 -42.28 -52.27
C ILE A 234 11.91 -41.51 -52.98
N ALA A 235 11.75 -40.25 -52.60
CA ALA A 235 10.83 -39.33 -53.25
C ALA A 235 11.42 -38.89 -54.59
N THR A 236 10.58 -38.84 -55.61
CA THR A 236 10.97 -38.39 -56.95
C THR A 236 10.05 -37.28 -57.43
N LYS A 237 10.58 -36.44 -58.33
CA LYS A 237 9.83 -35.34 -58.89
C LYS A 237 8.64 -35.79 -59.73
N ASN A 238 8.74 -36.92 -60.44
CA ASN A 238 7.79 -37.31 -61.48
C ASN A 238 7.30 -38.77 -61.43
N ASN A 239 7.87 -39.63 -60.56
CA ASN A 239 7.58 -41.07 -60.52
C ASN A 239 6.98 -41.56 -59.20
N GLY A 240 6.61 -40.66 -58.29
CA GLY A 240 6.12 -41.02 -56.97
C GLY A 240 7.26 -41.35 -56.01
N ILE A 241 7.08 -42.39 -55.21
CA ILE A 241 8.05 -42.87 -54.23
C ILE A 241 8.53 -44.26 -54.65
N THR A 242 9.84 -44.43 -54.78
CA THR A 242 10.45 -45.75 -54.95
C THR A 242 10.92 -46.27 -53.60
N VAL A 243 10.47 -47.46 -53.24
CA VAL A 243 10.86 -48.15 -52.00
C VAL A 243 11.92 -49.19 -52.36
N LEU A 244 13.09 -49.04 -51.73
CA LEU A 244 14.19 -50.00 -51.80
C LEU A 244 14.36 -50.71 -50.45
N ASN A 245 14.80 -51.95 -50.50
CA ASN A 245 15.23 -52.71 -49.33
C ASN A 245 16.52 -52.12 -48.74
N SER A 246 16.97 -52.65 -47.59
CA SER A 246 18.19 -52.20 -46.91
C SER A 246 19.46 -52.38 -47.74
N ASP A 247 19.44 -53.31 -48.70
CA ASP A 247 20.50 -53.60 -49.66
C ASP A 247 20.34 -52.79 -50.97
N PHE A 248 19.45 -51.80 -50.98
CA PHE A 248 19.12 -50.95 -52.14
C PHE A 248 18.51 -51.70 -53.33
N THR A 249 18.06 -52.94 -53.13
CA THR A 249 17.27 -53.66 -54.14
C THR A 249 15.86 -53.09 -54.24
N PHE A 250 15.31 -53.04 -55.45
CA PHE A 250 13.97 -52.55 -55.68
C PHE A 250 12.91 -53.45 -55.04
N GLU A 251 12.01 -52.86 -54.25
CA GLU A 251 10.87 -53.58 -53.66
C GLU A 251 9.56 -53.20 -54.36
N LYS A 252 9.22 -51.91 -54.37
CA LYS A 252 7.95 -51.41 -54.94
C LYS A 252 7.99 -49.92 -55.27
N ASN A 253 7.04 -49.48 -56.08
CA ASN A 253 6.75 -48.07 -56.29
C ASN A 253 5.40 -47.70 -55.68
N ILE A 254 5.30 -46.51 -55.09
CA ILE A 254 4.07 -45.91 -54.56
C ILE A 254 3.84 -44.63 -55.37
N ASN A 255 2.82 -44.62 -56.23
CA ASN A 255 2.60 -43.55 -57.21
C ASN A 255 1.09 -43.37 -57.51
N LYS A 256 0.78 -42.52 -58.50
CA LYS A 256 -0.61 -42.19 -58.86
C LYS A 256 -1.44 -43.35 -59.40
N TYR A 257 -0.79 -44.42 -59.84
CA TYR A 257 -1.44 -45.56 -60.48
C TYR A 257 -1.84 -46.65 -59.48
N ASN A 258 -1.37 -46.58 -58.22
CA ASN A 258 -1.69 -47.58 -57.21
C ASN A 258 -2.22 -47.01 -55.89
N THR A 259 -1.60 -45.97 -55.34
CA THR A 259 -1.82 -45.57 -53.94
C THR A 259 -2.06 -44.07 -53.76
N LEU A 260 -1.28 -43.22 -54.43
CA LEU A 260 -1.35 -41.76 -54.27
C LEU A 260 -2.27 -41.14 -55.35
N ALA A 261 -2.66 -39.87 -55.20
CA ALA A 261 -3.34 -39.15 -56.28
C ALA A 261 -2.36 -38.40 -57.22
N THR A 262 -1.05 -38.46 -56.94
CA THR A 262 -0.02 -37.74 -57.70
C THR A 262 1.32 -38.49 -57.71
N ASN A 263 2.15 -38.18 -58.70
CA ASN A 263 3.53 -38.64 -58.79
C ASN A 263 4.54 -37.60 -58.30
N ASN A 264 4.10 -36.37 -58.04
CA ASN A 264 4.99 -35.26 -57.73
C ASN A 264 5.19 -35.12 -56.23
N ILE A 265 6.27 -35.71 -55.72
CA ILE A 265 6.59 -35.75 -54.29
C ILE A 265 7.72 -34.77 -53.98
N ASN A 266 7.46 -33.86 -53.05
CA ASN A 266 8.42 -32.82 -52.66
C ASN A 266 9.30 -33.27 -51.50
N SER A 267 8.74 -33.96 -50.51
CA SER A 267 9.48 -34.43 -49.33
C SER A 267 8.74 -35.56 -48.64
N ILE A 268 9.49 -36.40 -47.93
CA ILE A 268 9.00 -37.43 -47.03
C ILE A 268 9.54 -37.11 -45.64
N PHE A 269 8.68 -37.12 -44.63
CA PHE A 269 9.07 -36.80 -43.26
C PHE A 269 8.53 -37.87 -42.31
N LYS A 270 9.39 -38.41 -41.46
CA LYS A 270 9.01 -39.34 -40.40
C LYS A 270 8.92 -38.60 -39.07
N ASP A 271 7.75 -38.64 -38.44
CA ASP A 271 7.55 -38.00 -37.14
C ASP A 271 7.99 -38.89 -35.96
N GLN A 272 8.01 -38.30 -34.76
CA GLN A 272 8.31 -38.98 -33.49
C GLN A 272 7.33 -40.14 -33.20
N GLN A 273 6.09 -40.11 -33.71
CA GLN A 273 5.11 -41.17 -33.52
C GLN A 273 5.21 -42.29 -34.58
N ASN A 274 6.28 -42.27 -35.39
CA ASN A 274 6.51 -43.17 -36.54
C ASN A 274 5.46 -43.05 -37.65
N ASN A 275 4.69 -41.97 -37.71
CA ASN A 275 3.91 -41.68 -38.91
C ASN A 275 4.82 -41.14 -40.00
N VAL A 276 4.48 -41.48 -41.24
CA VAL A 276 5.17 -41.01 -42.43
C VAL A 276 4.29 -39.97 -43.10
N TRP A 277 4.83 -38.79 -43.28
CA TRP A 277 4.18 -37.66 -43.92
C TRP A 277 4.76 -37.47 -45.31
N ILE A 278 3.89 -37.34 -46.31
CA ILE A 278 4.29 -37.20 -47.71
C ILE A 278 3.79 -35.86 -48.21
N ALA A 279 4.72 -34.94 -48.45
CA ALA A 279 4.47 -33.63 -49.06
C ALA A 279 4.37 -33.77 -50.58
N THR A 280 3.32 -33.21 -51.17
CA THR A 280 3.14 -33.26 -52.63
C THR A 280 3.05 -31.89 -53.27
N GLU A 281 3.38 -31.82 -54.56
CA GLU A 281 3.37 -30.57 -55.31
C GLU A 281 1.94 -30.05 -55.59
N ASN A 282 0.96 -30.94 -55.69
CA ASN A 282 -0.38 -30.61 -56.19
C ASN A 282 -1.55 -31.36 -55.53
N ALA A 283 -1.31 -32.30 -54.61
CA ALA A 283 -2.36 -33.16 -54.04
C ALA A 283 -2.52 -33.04 -52.52
N GLY A 284 -1.87 -32.06 -51.88
CA GLY A 284 -1.90 -31.86 -50.43
C GLY A 284 -0.88 -32.72 -49.69
N LEU A 285 -1.27 -33.17 -48.51
CA LEU A 285 -0.43 -33.89 -47.55
C LEU A 285 -1.02 -35.28 -47.32
N TYR A 286 -0.20 -36.33 -47.38
CA TYR A 286 -0.60 -37.66 -46.96
C TYR A 286 0.05 -38.02 -45.63
N LYS A 287 -0.71 -38.70 -44.77
CA LYS A 287 -0.23 -39.36 -43.57
C LYS A 287 -0.39 -40.86 -43.75
N TYR A 288 0.71 -41.57 -43.63
CA TYR A 288 0.78 -43.02 -43.65
C TYR A 288 1.17 -43.50 -42.24
N GLU A 289 0.26 -44.22 -41.59
CA GLU A 289 0.48 -44.77 -40.26
C GLU A 289 1.25 -46.09 -40.39
N THR A 290 2.35 -46.22 -39.65
CA THR A 290 3.13 -47.47 -39.63
C THR A 290 2.59 -48.39 -38.53
N ASP A 291 2.52 -49.70 -38.78
CA ASP A 291 2.03 -50.70 -37.81
C ASP A 291 2.86 -50.77 -36.51
N SER A 292 4.03 -50.12 -36.49
CA SER A 292 4.89 -50.09 -35.31
C SER A 292 4.34 -49.16 -34.23
N LYS A 293 3.47 -49.70 -33.37
CA LYS A 293 3.11 -49.10 -32.07
C LYS A 293 4.31 -49.14 -31.11
N LYS A 294 5.43 -48.51 -31.48
CA LYS A 294 6.49 -48.21 -30.53
C LYS A 294 6.03 -47.02 -29.70
N THR A 295 5.66 -47.28 -28.44
CA THR A 295 5.24 -46.26 -27.49
C THR A 295 6.44 -45.37 -27.13
N GLN A 296 6.55 -44.22 -27.77
CA GLN A 296 7.48 -43.19 -27.34
C GLN A 296 6.96 -42.50 -26.08
N LYS A 297 7.89 -42.10 -25.20
CA LYS A 297 7.52 -41.33 -24.00
C LYS A 297 7.03 -39.95 -24.43
N PRO A 298 5.85 -39.50 -23.97
CA PRO A 298 5.35 -38.18 -24.33
C PRO A 298 6.29 -37.09 -23.81
N ILE A 299 6.32 -35.98 -24.54
CA ILE A 299 7.04 -34.76 -24.16
C ILE A 299 5.98 -33.73 -23.75
N ILE A 300 6.17 -33.15 -22.57
CA ILE A 300 5.34 -32.07 -22.04
C ILE A 300 6.14 -30.77 -22.06
N THR A 301 5.50 -29.69 -22.50
CA THR A 301 6.09 -28.35 -22.51
C THR A 301 5.12 -27.35 -21.89
N LEU A 302 5.65 -26.33 -21.23
CA LEU A 302 4.86 -25.17 -20.80
C LEU A 302 4.62 -24.31 -22.05
N THR A 303 3.35 -23.98 -22.29
CA THR A 303 2.95 -23.10 -23.40
C THR A 303 2.85 -21.65 -22.94
N ASN A 304 2.37 -21.41 -21.71
CA ASN A 304 2.28 -20.09 -21.15
C ASN A 304 2.33 -20.13 -19.60
N ILE A 305 2.80 -19.04 -19.01
CA ILE A 305 2.69 -18.77 -17.58
C ILE A 305 2.12 -17.35 -17.44
N ASP A 306 0.91 -17.25 -16.91
CA ASP A 306 0.25 -15.97 -16.68
C ASP A 306 0.42 -15.58 -15.21
N VAL A 307 0.82 -14.33 -14.98
CA VAL A 307 0.93 -13.75 -13.65
C VAL A 307 -0.03 -12.58 -13.57
N VAL A 308 -1.14 -12.75 -12.82
CA VAL A 308 -2.25 -11.79 -12.77
C VAL A 308 -2.81 -11.51 -14.18
N TYR A 309 -3.09 -12.58 -14.93
CA TYR A 309 -3.64 -12.55 -16.30
C TYR A 309 -2.75 -11.91 -17.37
N GLU A 310 -1.48 -11.60 -17.05
CA GLU A 310 -0.50 -11.13 -18.02
C GLU A 310 0.52 -12.25 -18.34
N PRO A 311 0.76 -12.55 -19.63
CA PRO A 311 1.71 -13.58 -20.04
C PRO A 311 3.14 -13.17 -19.75
N LEU A 312 3.95 -14.13 -19.31
CA LEU A 312 5.35 -13.91 -18.97
C LEU A 312 6.28 -14.04 -20.19
N ASP A 313 6.24 -13.05 -21.09
CA ASP A 313 6.98 -13.07 -22.35
C ASP A 313 8.50 -12.81 -22.20
N SER A 314 8.92 -12.22 -21.09
CA SER A 314 10.31 -11.77 -20.88
C SER A 314 11.32 -12.90 -20.69
N ILE A 315 10.85 -14.14 -20.49
CA ILE A 315 11.73 -15.30 -20.26
C ILE A 315 11.33 -16.47 -21.15
N ASN A 316 12.31 -17.31 -21.50
CA ASN A 316 12.02 -18.61 -22.08
C ASN A 316 11.60 -19.57 -20.95
N ILE A 317 10.30 -19.77 -20.77
CA ILE A 317 9.70 -20.54 -19.68
C ILE A 317 10.16 -22.01 -19.63
N ASN A 318 10.47 -22.65 -20.76
CA ASN A 318 10.93 -24.04 -20.79
C ASN A 318 12.44 -24.18 -20.50
N GLN A 319 13.20 -23.08 -20.59
CA GLN A 319 14.66 -23.07 -20.36
C GLN A 319 15.07 -22.30 -19.09
N TYR A 320 14.12 -21.66 -18.41
CA TYR A 320 14.39 -20.85 -17.22
C TYR A 320 14.69 -21.73 -16.00
N LYS A 321 15.95 -21.74 -15.55
CA LYS A 321 16.42 -22.55 -14.41
C LYS A 321 16.48 -21.82 -13.07
N LYS A 322 16.18 -20.51 -13.05
CA LYS A 322 16.22 -19.68 -11.82
C LYS A 322 14.86 -19.67 -11.14
N VAL A 323 14.80 -19.19 -9.90
CA VAL A 323 13.54 -18.96 -9.19
C VAL A 323 13.01 -17.58 -9.54
N LEU A 324 11.84 -17.52 -10.18
CA LEU A 324 11.19 -16.26 -10.53
C LEU A 324 10.74 -15.53 -9.25
N GLN A 325 11.13 -14.26 -9.10
CA GLN A 325 10.75 -13.45 -7.95
C GLN A 325 9.48 -12.65 -8.27
N LEU A 326 8.41 -12.88 -7.52
CA LEU A 326 7.13 -12.19 -7.64
C LEU A 326 6.87 -11.31 -6.42
N PRO A 327 6.40 -10.07 -6.61
CA PRO A 327 5.95 -9.22 -5.50
C PRO A 327 4.65 -9.76 -4.89
N SER A 328 4.32 -9.28 -3.68
CA SER A 328 3.23 -9.85 -2.87
C SER A 328 1.82 -9.68 -3.48
N ASP A 329 1.64 -8.73 -4.39
CA ASP A 329 0.41 -8.46 -5.14
C ASP A 329 0.24 -9.40 -6.34
N LYS A 330 1.33 -10.00 -6.84
CA LYS A 330 1.32 -10.97 -7.93
C LYS A 330 1.16 -12.40 -7.43
N ASN A 331 0.07 -12.65 -6.71
CA ASN A 331 -0.23 -13.92 -6.05
C ASN A 331 -1.21 -14.83 -6.79
N HIS A 332 -1.55 -14.48 -8.03
CA HIS A 332 -2.34 -15.29 -8.94
C HIS A 332 -1.42 -15.74 -10.08
N VAL A 333 -1.22 -17.05 -10.21
CA VAL A 333 -0.34 -17.63 -11.23
C VAL A 333 -1.05 -18.79 -11.93
N SER A 334 -1.13 -18.72 -13.25
CA SER A 334 -1.74 -19.77 -14.06
C SER A 334 -0.68 -20.41 -14.96
N PHE A 335 -0.74 -21.72 -15.11
CA PHE A 335 0.17 -22.49 -15.95
C PHE A 335 -0.60 -23.19 -17.06
N SER A 336 -0.15 -22.99 -18.30
CA SER A 336 -0.64 -23.72 -19.46
C SER A 336 0.45 -24.65 -19.97
N TYR A 337 0.08 -25.89 -20.31
CA TYR A 337 0.98 -26.94 -20.74
C TYR A 337 0.36 -27.81 -21.81
N LYS A 338 1.20 -28.40 -22.65
CA LYS A 338 0.73 -29.20 -23.79
C LYS A 338 1.65 -30.36 -24.11
N THR A 339 1.04 -31.44 -24.59
CA THR A 339 1.65 -32.61 -25.21
C THR A 339 0.84 -32.94 -26.45
N VAL A 340 1.50 -33.19 -27.57
CA VAL A 340 0.81 -33.49 -28.83
C VAL A 340 0.84 -34.98 -29.13
N ASN A 341 -0.35 -35.55 -29.29
CA ASN A 341 -0.55 -36.89 -29.85
C ASN A 341 -1.31 -36.76 -31.18
N ILE A 342 -0.63 -36.95 -32.31
CA ILE A 342 -1.23 -36.75 -33.64
C ILE A 342 -2.21 -37.87 -33.96
N ASN A 343 -1.95 -39.07 -33.44
CA ASN A 343 -2.76 -40.26 -33.71
C ASN A 343 -4.05 -40.25 -32.89
N ASN A 344 -3.97 -39.84 -31.62
CA ASN A 344 -5.12 -39.71 -30.75
C ASN A 344 -4.98 -38.52 -29.78
N PRO A 345 -5.32 -37.30 -30.22
CA PRO A 345 -5.18 -36.08 -29.42
C PRO A 345 -5.90 -36.16 -28.06
N LYS A 346 -7.07 -36.78 -28.03
CA LYS A 346 -7.92 -36.89 -26.83
C LYS A 346 -7.45 -37.93 -25.81
N ALA A 347 -6.46 -38.76 -26.14
CA ALA A 347 -5.88 -39.72 -25.20
C ALA A 347 -4.86 -39.09 -24.23
N VAL A 348 -4.45 -37.84 -24.47
CA VAL A 348 -3.49 -37.16 -23.60
C VAL A 348 -4.20 -36.71 -22.33
N VAL A 349 -3.66 -37.12 -21.19
CA VAL A 349 -4.10 -36.65 -19.87
C VAL A 349 -2.91 -36.12 -19.07
N TYR A 350 -3.19 -35.18 -18.18
CA TYR A 350 -2.20 -34.45 -17.41
C TYR A 350 -2.44 -34.61 -15.91
N ARG A 351 -1.38 -34.49 -15.12
CA ARG A 351 -1.45 -34.26 -13.68
C ARG A 351 -0.45 -33.20 -13.31
N PHE A 352 -0.75 -32.44 -12.26
CA PHE A 352 0.11 -31.37 -11.79
C PHE A 352 0.21 -31.37 -10.27
N LYS A 353 1.24 -30.72 -9.74
CA LYS A 353 1.37 -30.43 -8.32
C LYS A 353 2.01 -29.06 -8.12
N LEU A 354 1.69 -28.47 -6.98
CA LEU A 354 2.38 -27.31 -6.44
C LEU A 354 3.02 -27.76 -5.12
N ASN A 355 4.35 -27.92 -5.11
CA ASN A 355 5.17 -28.47 -4.02
C ASN A 355 4.92 -29.95 -3.69
N GLU A 356 3.72 -30.30 -3.24
CA GLU A 356 3.46 -31.59 -2.57
C GLU A 356 2.87 -32.68 -3.49
N LYS A 357 1.56 -32.90 -3.40
CA LYS A 357 0.86 -34.06 -3.98
C LYS A 357 0.33 -33.74 -5.38
N PHE A 358 0.42 -34.74 -6.25
CA PHE A 358 -0.16 -34.66 -7.59
C PHE A 358 -1.69 -34.64 -7.51
N SER A 359 -2.28 -33.85 -8.41
CA SER A 359 -3.69 -33.93 -8.76
C SER A 359 -4.02 -35.31 -9.34
N PRO A 360 -5.30 -35.70 -9.34
CA PRO A 360 -5.79 -36.73 -10.25
C PRO A 360 -5.47 -36.38 -11.72
N TRP A 361 -5.47 -37.40 -12.57
CA TRP A 361 -5.34 -37.22 -14.01
C TRP A 361 -6.55 -36.45 -14.57
N THR A 362 -6.29 -35.46 -15.41
CA THR A 362 -7.29 -34.57 -16.02
C THR A 362 -6.95 -34.29 -17.48
N ALA A 363 -7.94 -33.98 -18.31
CA ALA A 363 -7.73 -33.56 -19.69
C ALA A 363 -7.44 -32.05 -19.83
N LYS A 364 -7.49 -31.29 -18.72
CA LYS A 364 -7.24 -29.84 -18.75
C LYS A 364 -5.79 -29.54 -19.12
N GLU A 365 -5.60 -28.65 -20.11
CA GLU A 365 -4.28 -28.14 -20.57
C GLU A 365 -3.79 -26.93 -19.74
N SER A 366 -4.57 -26.49 -18.76
CA SER A 366 -4.20 -25.39 -17.88
C SER A 366 -4.68 -25.59 -16.46
N VAL A 367 -3.99 -24.92 -15.53
CA VAL A 367 -4.36 -24.84 -14.12
C VAL A 367 -4.16 -23.42 -13.63
N ASP A 368 -5.09 -22.98 -12.79
CA ASP A 368 -5.05 -21.67 -12.17
C ASP A 368 -4.85 -21.80 -10.65
N PHE A 369 -3.90 -21.03 -10.11
CA PHE A 369 -3.63 -20.92 -8.69
C PHE A 369 -3.87 -19.48 -8.22
N ALA A 370 -5.06 -19.26 -7.67
CA ALA A 370 -5.44 -17.97 -7.10
C ALA A 370 -5.02 -17.84 -5.62
N ASN A 371 -4.68 -16.61 -5.22
CA ASN A 371 -4.44 -16.21 -3.83
C ASN A 371 -3.36 -17.02 -3.11
N LEU A 372 -2.24 -17.26 -3.78
CA LEU A 372 -1.09 -17.94 -3.19
C LEU A 372 -0.51 -17.14 -2.02
N SER A 373 -0.16 -17.83 -0.93
CA SER A 373 0.53 -17.21 0.21
C SER A 373 1.98 -16.83 -0.16
N ALA A 374 2.61 -15.97 0.63
CA ALA A 374 4.03 -15.70 0.46
C ALA A 374 4.88 -16.95 0.75
N GLY A 375 5.85 -17.25 -0.10
CA GLY A 375 6.68 -18.45 0.03
C GLY A 375 7.26 -18.96 -1.28
N ASN A 376 7.95 -20.10 -1.19
CA ASN A 376 8.55 -20.78 -2.33
C ASN A 376 7.57 -21.79 -2.93
N TYR A 377 7.46 -21.77 -4.25
CA TYR A 377 6.63 -22.67 -5.01
C TYR A 377 7.40 -23.33 -6.14
N THR A 378 7.19 -24.62 -6.31
CA THR A 378 7.62 -25.39 -7.48
C THR A 378 6.39 -26.05 -8.08
N PHE A 379 6.02 -25.55 -9.24
CA PHE A 379 5.02 -26.19 -10.09
C PHE A 379 5.67 -27.36 -10.80
N THR A 380 4.99 -28.51 -10.85
CA THR A 380 5.41 -29.66 -11.64
C THR A 380 4.23 -30.25 -12.39
N ALA A 381 4.38 -30.49 -13.69
CA ALA A 381 3.37 -31.13 -14.53
C ALA A 381 3.93 -32.38 -15.25
N GLN A 382 3.06 -33.36 -15.49
CA GLN A 382 3.34 -34.56 -16.26
C GLN A 382 2.18 -34.88 -17.19
N SER A 383 2.47 -35.36 -18.39
CA SER A 383 1.47 -35.93 -19.29
C SER A 383 1.59 -37.45 -19.35
N LYS A 384 0.49 -38.09 -19.74
CA LYS A 384 0.39 -39.52 -19.96
C LYS A 384 -0.40 -39.75 -21.24
N ILE A 385 0.12 -40.65 -22.06
CA ILE A 385 -0.57 -41.19 -23.23
C ILE A 385 -0.71 -42.69 -22.98
N ASP A 386 -1.94 -43.19 -22.98
CA ASP A 386 -2.27 -44.56 -22.62
C ASP A 386 -1.67 -44.93 -21.24
N SER A 387 -0.64 -45.79 -21.23
CA SER A 387 0.06 -46.26 -20.02
C SER A 387 1.44 -45.63 -19.84
N VAL A 388 1.86 -44.71 -20.71
CA VAL A 388 3.23 -44.16 -20.73
C VAL A 388 3.24 -42.73 -20.24
N GLU A 389 3.99 -42.49 -19.16
CA GLU A 389 4.15 -41.16 -18.55
C GLU A 389 5.36 -40.39 -19.12
N SER A 390 5.23 -39.07 -19.19
CA SER A 390 6.28 -38.14 -19.56
C SER A 390 7.28 -37.95 -18.43
N LYS A 391 8.46 -37.42 -18.76
CA LYS A 391 9.30 -36.77 -17.75
C LYS A 391 8.54 -35.54 -17.21
N PRO A 392 8.63 -35.25 -15.90
CA PRO A 392 8.01 -34.06 -15.33
C PRO A 392 8.72 -32.80 -15.83
N ILE A 393 7.93 -31.77 -16.13
CA ILE A 393 8.39 -30.41 -16.31
C ILE A 393 8.13 -29.62 -15.03
N SER A 394 9.09 -28.80 -14.61
CA SER A 394 8.98 -28.02 -13.39
C SER A 394 9.34 -26.56 -13.59
N PHE A 395 8.65 -25.68 -12.87
CA PHE A 395 8.92 -24.25 -12.83
C PHE A 395 8.87 -23.73 -11.39
N SER A 396 9.87 -22.97 -10.97
CA SER A 396 10.00 -22.49 -9.59
C SER A 396 9.85 -20.97 -9.49
N PHE A 397 9.05 -20.51 -8.53
CA PHE A 397 8.83 -19.10 -8.26
C PHE A 397 8.68 -18.82 -6.76
N PHE A 398 8.91 -17.59 -6.35
CA PHE A 398 8.81 -17.11 -4.97
C PHE A 398 7.89 -15.89 -4.92
N ILE A 399 6.96 -15.87 -3.97
CA ILE A 399 6.08 -14.72 -3.71
C ILE A 399 6.54 -14.03 -2.41
N ASP A 400 6.85 -12.74 -2.50
CA ASP A 400 7.29 -11.93 -1.35
C ASP A 400 6.16 -11.70 -0.33
N LYS A 401 6.53 -11.47 0.93
CA LYS A 401 5.57 -11.12 1.99
C LYS A 401 5.04 -9.69 1.79
N PRO A 402 3.72 -9.46 1.95
CA PRO A 402 3.17 -8.11 1.96
C PRO A 402 3.88 -7.20 2.97
N LEU A 403 3.98 -5.89 2.67
CA LEU A 403 4.69 -4.92 3.51
C LEU A 403 4.27 -4.97 4.98
N TYR A 404 2.97 -5.08 5.26
CA TYR A 404 2.43 -5.13 6.62
C TYR A 404 2.78 -6.41 7.40
N LYS A 405 3.30 -7.45 6.73
CA LYS A 405 3.81 -8.68 7.36
C LYS A 405 5.33 -8.72 7.49
N LYS A 406 6.05 -7.68 7.02
CA LYS A 406 7.50 -7.60 7.15
C LYS A 406 7.86 -7.11 8.55
N ASP A 407 8.85 -7.74 9.18
CA ASP A 407 9.22 -7.46 10.58
C ASP A 407 9.59 -6.00 10.81
N TRP A 408 10.37 -5.40 9.90
CA TRP A 408 10.77 -4.00 10.00
C TRP A 408 9.59 -3.03 9.99
N PHE A 409 8.52 -3.34 9.25
CA PHE A 409 7.33 -2.50 9.17
C PHE A 409 6.54 -2.55 10.48
N LEU A 410 6.40 -3.75 11.07
CA LEU A 410 5.76 -3.93 12.37
C LEU A 410 6.54 -3.20 13.48
N TRP A 411 7.87 -3.29 13.49
CA TRP A 411 8.71 -2.57 14.45
C TRP A 411 8.65 -1.05 14.24
N SER A 412 8.57 -0.57 13.00
CA SER A 412 8.40 0.85 12.70
C SER A 412 7.04 1.37 13.19
N LEU A 413 5.96 0.61 12.98
CA LEU A 413 4.62 0.93 13.48
C LEU A 413 4.60 1.00 15.01
N LEU A 414 5.17 0.01 15.69
CA LEU A 414 5.30 -0.02 17.15
C LEU A 414 6.13 1.16 17.68
N GLY A 415 7.24 1.48 17.02
CA GLY A 415 8.06 2.65 17.34
C GLY A 415 7.29 3.96 17.19
N GLY A 416 6.54 4.12 16.10
CA GLY A 416 5.68 5.29 15.88
C GLY A 416 4.58 5.43 16.94
N LEU A 417 3.95 4.32 17.33
CA LEU A 417 2.92 4.31 18.38
C LEU A 417 3.49 4.68 19.75
N SER A 418 4.67 4.16 20.09
CA SER A 418 5.39 4.49 21.32
C SER A 418 5.78 5.97 21.38
N LEU A 419 6.27 6.53 20.27
CA LEU A 419 6.62 7.94 20.17
C LEU A 419 5.39 8.84 20.33
N LEU A 420 4.26 8.47 19.72
CA LEU A 420 3.00 9.20 19.85
C LEU A 420 2.47 9.16 21.30
N LEU A 421 2.54 8.01 21.97
CA LEU A 421 2.24 7.89 23.41
C LEU A 421 3.15 8.77 24.26
N GLY A 422 4.46 8.78 23.98
CA GLY A 422 5.42 9.65 24.64
C GLY A 422 5.08 11.14 24.49
N LEU A 423 4.71 11.58 23.28
CA LEU A 423 4.28 12.96 23.02
C LEU A 423 2.99 13.32 23.78
N ILE A 424 2.00 12.41 23.84
CA ILE A 424 0.77 12.60 24.60
C ILE A 424 1.08 12.75 26.10
N ILE A 425 1.91 11.86 26.66
CA ILE A 425 2.32 11.90 28.07
C ILE A 425 3.06 13.21 28.37
N LEU A 426 4.02 13.61 27.54
CA LEU A 426 4.74 14.88 27.71
C LEU A 426 3.80 16.09 27.67
N ASN A 427 2.86 16.12 26.73
CA ASN A 427 1.87 17.18 26.65
C ASN A 427 0.95 17.19 27.89
N TYR A 428 0.54 16.01 28.37
CA TYR A 428 -0.26 15.86 29.58
C TYR A 428 0.48 16.36 30.84
N ILE A 429 1.74 15.96 31.02
CA ILE A 429 2.61 16.43 32.11
C ILE A 429 2.74 17.96 32.06
N ASN A 430 2.97 18.54 30.88
CA ASN A 430 3.09 19.99 30.72
C ASN A 430 1.77 20.72 31.04
N ARG A 431 0.61 20.16 30.68
CA ARG A 431 -0.70 20.70 31.05
C ARG A 431 -0.93 20.67 32.56
N ILE A 432 -0.58 19.57 33.23
CA ILE A 432 -0.67 19.47 34.69
C ILE A 432 0.23 20.49 35.37
N LYS A 433 1.50 20.60 34.96
CA LYS A 433 2.44 21.57 35.53
C LYS A 433 1.91 23.01 35.43
N LYS A 434 1.32 23.39 34.29
CA LYS A 434 0.68 24.71 34.10
C LYS A 434 -0.49 24.93 35.06
N ARG A 435 -1.39 23.94 35.20
CA ARG A 435 -2.54 24.02 36.11
C ARG A 435 -2.12 24.13 37.57
N ASN A 436 -1.12 23.34 37.97
CA ASN A 436 -0.61 23.37 39.34
C ASN A 436 0.02 24.73 39.66
N LYS A 437 0.80 25.31 38.72
CA LYS A 437 1.38 26.65 38.90
C LYS A 437 0.30 27.72 39.09
N ALA A 438 -0.73 27.73 38.23
CA ALA A 438 -1.84 28.67 38.35
C ALA A 438 -2.62 28.51 39.67
N LYS A 439 -2.81 27.27 40.14
CA LYS A 439 -3.48 26.99 41.42
C LYS A 439 -2.67 27.53 42.61
N VAL A 440 -1.34 27.35 42.58
CA VAL A 440 -0.44 27.88 43.62
C VAL A 440 -0.45 29.41 43.63
N GLU A 441 -0.43 30.06 42.46
CA GLU A 441 -0.51 31.53 42.37
C GLU A 441 -1.83 32.07 42.91
N LYS A 442 -2.96 31.41 42.61
CA LYS A 442 -4.28 31.77 43.14
C LYS A 442 -4.31 31.71 44.68
N LEU A 443 -3.83 30.61 45.27
CA LEU A 443 -3.82 30.43 46.72
C LEU A 443 -2.95 31.45 47.45
N LYS A 444 -1.85 31.89 46.82
CA LYS A 444 -0.99 32.95 47.39
C LYS A 444 -1.71 34.29 47.43
N LEU A 445 -2.44 34.64 46.37
CA LEU A 445 -3.22 35.87 46.31
C LEU A 445 -4.32 35.89 47.38
N GLU A 446 -5.06 34.80 47.51
CA GLU A 446 -6.14 34.65 48.49
C GLU A 446 -5.63 34.83 49.94
N ASN A 447 -4.52 34.18 50.30
CA ASN A 447 -3.90 34.37 51.61
C ASN A 447 -3.45 35.82 51.84
N HIS A 448 -2.95 36.49 50.80
CA HIS A 448 -2.54 37.89 50.92
C HIS A 448 -3.74 38.80 51.21
N LEU A 449 -4.86 38.61 50.51
CA LEU A 449 -6.10 39.35 50.74
C LEU A 449 -6.62 39.17 52.17
N LEU A 450 -6.69 37.93 52.65
CA LEU A 450 -7.14 37.63 54.01
C LEU A 450 -6.29 38.34 55.07
N SER A 451 -4.97 38.43 54.83
CA SER A 451 -4.05 39.13 55.74
C SER A 451 -4.26 40.65 55.76
N LEU A 452 -4.70 41.24 54.65
CA LEU A 452 -5.04 42.66 54.57
C LEU A 452 -6.35 42.95 55.28
N GLU A 453 -7.37 42.10 55.09
CA GLU A 453 -8.66 42.21 55.76
C GLU A 453 -8.50 42.17 57.29
N GLN A 454 -7.71 41.23 57.82
CA GLN A 454 -7.41 41.14 59.24
C GLN A 454 -6.76 42.41 59.80
N LYS A 455 -5.84 43.02 59.05
CA LYS A 455 -5.17 44.27 59.45
C LYS A 455 -6.14 45.47 59.46
N ALA A 456 -7.09 45.50 58.52
CA ALA A 456 -8.09 46.56 58.46
C ALA A 456 -9.03 46.52 59.68
N LEU A 457 -9.47 45.32 60.08
CA LEU A 457 -10.32 45.11 61.25
C LEU A 457 -9.64 45.55 62.56
N GLN A 458 -8.33 45.33 62.71
CA GLN A 458 -7.59 45.76 63.90
C GLN A 458 -7.53 47.29 64.08
N LEU A 459 -7.59 48.05 62.99
CA LEU A 459 -7.53 49.51 63.01
C LEU A 459 -8.86 50.17 63.42
N GLN A 460 -9.97 49.43 63.46
CA GLN A 460 -11.29 49.96 63.81
C GLN A 460 -11.55 50.10 65.32
N MET A 461 -10.66 49.62 66.21
CA MET A 461 -10.80 49.78 67.67
C MET A 461 -10.01 51.01 68.16
N ASN A 462 -10.68 52.02 68.77
CA ASN A 462 -10.03 53.23 69.29
C ASN A 462 -9.23 52.93 70.58
N PRO A 463 -7.88 52.87 70.55
CA PRO A 463 -7.08 52.43 71.70
C PRO A 463 -7.13 53.42 72.88
N HIS A 464 -7.38 54.70 72.58
CA HIS A 464 -7.45 55.76 73.59
C HIS A 464 -8.75 55.68 74.40
N PHE A 465 -9.88 55.38 73.75
CA PHE A 465 -11.16 55.18 74.43
C PHE A 465 -11.08 54.01 75.43
N ILE A 466 -10.55 52.87 75.00
CA ILE A 466 -10.39 51.68 75.84
C ILE A 466 -9.53 52.02 77.08
N PHE A 467 -8.45 52.78 76.90
CA PHE A 467 -7.60 53.20 78.00
C PHE A 467 -8.32 54.11 79.00
N ASN A 468 -9.14 55.06 78.54
CA ASN A 468 -9.92 55.95 79.41
C ASN A 468 -10.94 55.19 80.26
N VAL A 469 -11.72 54.29 79.63
CA VAL A 469 -12.72 53.50 80.35
C VAL A 469 -12.07 52.59 81.39
N LEU A 470 -10.93 51.97 81.07
CA LEU A 470 -10.18 51.14 82.02
C LEU A 470 -9.66 51.94 83.22
N ASN A 471 -9.17 53.16 83.00
CA ASN A 471 -8.73 54.04 84.09
C ASN A 471 -9.88 54.50 84.98
N GLY A 472 -11.05 54.81 84.40
CA GLY A 472 -12.22 55.17 85.18
C GLY A 472 -12.83 54.00 85.95
N ILE A 473 -12.83 52.78 85.38
CA ILE A 473 -13.15 51.53 86.11
C ILE A 473 -12.20 51.36 87.31
N LYS A 474 -10.89 51.58 87.11
CA LYS A 474 -9.90 51.54 88.20
C LYS A 474 -10.22 52.56 89.30
N ALA A 475 -10.58 53.80 88.95
CA ALA A 475 -10.95 54.86 89.91
C ALA A 475 -12.24 54.54 90.69
N LEU A 476 -13.27 54.01 90.02
CA LEU A 476 -14.51 53.56 90.67
C LEU A 476 -14.26 52.40 91.64
N GLY A 477 -13.37 51.48 91.28
CA GLY A 477 -12.92 50.40 92.15
C GLY A 477 -12.21 50.91 93.41
N SER A 478 -11.36 51.94 93.28
CA SER A 478 -10.64 52.54 94.42
C SER A 478 -11.53 53.38 95.35
N THR A 479 -12.71 53.83 94.91
CA THR A 479 -13.65 54.65 95.71
C THR A 479 -14.75 53.85 96.40
N GLY A 480 -14.79 52.53 96.24
CA GLY A 480 -15.73 51.64 96.92
C GLY A 480 -17.15 51.59 96.34
N LYS A 481 -17.39 52.22 95.18
CA LYS A 481 -18.70 52.26 94.51
C LYS A 481 -18.99 51.00 93.69
N THR A 482 -19.14 49.86 94.35
CA THR A 482 -19.23 48.53 93.71
C THR A 482 -20.38 48.38 92.72
N LYS A 483 -21.56 48.96 93.00
CA LYS A 483 -22.72 48.92 92.08
C LYS A 483 -22.48 49.69 90.79
N GLU A 484 -21.86 50.87 90.88
CA GLU A 484 -21.53 51.70 89.71
C GLU A 484 -20.45 51.03 88.87
N LEU A 485 -19.42 50.47 89.53
CA LEU A 485 -18.36 49.68 88.90
C LEU A 485 -18.90 48.50 88.07
N SER A 486 -19.75 47.64 88.66
CA SER A 486 -20.31 46.47 87.96
C SER A 486 -21.20 46.89 86.78
N SER A 487 -21.96 47.97 86.93
CA SER A 487 -22.78 48.53 85.84
C SER A 487 -21.90 49.03 84.69
N THR A 488 -20.85 49.81 84.98
CA THR A 488 -19.91 50.33 83.97
C THR A 488 -19.16 49.21 83.25
N ILE A 489 -18.72 48.16 83.96
CA ILE A 489 -18.08 46.98 83.33
C ILE A 489 -19.05 46.27 82.38
N SER A 490 -20.31 46.08 82.79
CA SER A 490 -21.32 45.42 81.95
C SER A 490 -21.63 46.24 80.69
N LYS A 491 -21.78 47.57 80.84
CA LYS A 491 -21.98 48.50 79.72
C LYS A 491 -20.79 48.51 78.77
N PHE A 492 -19.56 48.50 79.31
CA PHE A 492 -18.34 48.45 78.50
C PHE A 492 -18.21 47.13 77.72
N ALA A 493 -18.49 45.99 78.36
CA ALA A 493 -18.49 44.69 77.70
C ALA A 493 -19.58 44.60 76.61
N THR A 494 -20.76 45.17 76.88
CA THR A 494 -21.87 45.24 75.91
C THR A 494 -21.46 46.09 74.70
N LEU A 495 -20.89 47.28 74.93
CA LEU A 495 -20.39 48.15 73.87
C LEU A 495 -19.30 47.46 73.04
N LEU A 496 -18.30 46.83 73.67
CA LEU A 496 -17.24 46.10 72.95
C LEU A 496 -17.80 44.98 72.08
N ARG A 497 -18.78 44.23 72.58
CA ARG A 497 -19.44 43.17 71.81
C ARG A 497 -20.24 43.74 70.64
N SER A 498 -21.03 44.80 70.85
CA SER A 498 -21.79 45.46 69.79
C SER A 498 -20.87 46.03 68.72
N VAL A 499 -19.77 46.68 69.09
CA VAL A 499 -18.76 47.21 68.15
C VAL A 499 -18.16 46.09 67.29
N LEU A 500 -17.78 44.95 67.89
CA LEU A 500 -17.19 43.82 67.17
C LEU A 500 -18.17 43.06 66.27
N LEU A 501 -19.44 42.98 66.65
CA LEU A 501 -20.47 42.32 65.85
C LEU A 501 -20.90 43.22 64.69
N ASN A 502 -21.20 44.49 64.98
CA ASN A 502 -21.69 45.45 64.01
C ASN A 502 -20.61 45.75 62.94
N SER A 503 -19.32 45.78 63.30
CA SER A 503 -18.24 46.03 62.33
C SER A 503 -18.09 44.97 61.24
N ARG A 504 -18.66 43.78 61.45
CA ARG A 504 -18.65 42.68 60.46
C ARG A 504 -19.85 42.71 59.53
N GLN A 505 -20.81 43.59 59.78
CA GLN A 505 -22.00 43.76 58.95
C GLN A 505 -21.82 44.99 58.05
N GLU A 506 -22.32 44.91 56.82
CA GLU A 506 -22.27 46.06 55.90
C GLU A 506 -23.17 47.20 56.40
N GLU A 507 -24.31 46.87 57.01
CA GLU A 507 -25.33 47.77 57.55
C GLU A 507 -25.94 47.18 58.82
N ILE A 508 -26.41 48.04 59.72
CA ILE A 508 -27.14 47.69 60.94
C ILE A 508 -28.42 48.51 61.04
N SER A 509 -29.36 48.12 61.90
CA SER A 509 -30.55 48.93 62.12
C SER A 509 -30.19 50.26 62.80
N LEU A 510 -30.98 51.31 62.54
CA LEU A 510 -30.80 52.61 63.18
C LEU A 510 -31.02 52.49 64.69
N SER A 511 -31.90 51.60 65.14
CA SER A 511 -32.10 51.32 66.57
C SER A 511 -30.83 50.76 67.22
N GLU A 512 -30.10 49.85 66.56
CA GLU A 512 -28.84 49.31 67.03
C GLU A 512 -27.71 50.36 67.06
N GLU A 513 -27.62 51.21 66.04
CA GLU A 513 -26.66 52.33 66.03
C GLU A 513 -26.98 53.32 67.16
N ILE A 514 -28.24 53.70 67.36
CA ILE A 514 -28.67 54.58 68.46
C ILE A 514 -28.36 53.95 69.83
N SER A 515 -28.66 52.67 70.01
CA SER A 515 -28.37 51.94 71.26
C SER A 515 -26.86 51.90 71.54
N THR A 516 -26.05 51.65 70.50
CA THR A 516 -24.59 51.63 70.59
C THR A 516 -24.04 53.02 70.93
N LEU A 517 -24.50 54.07 70.24
CA LEU A 517 -24.13 55.46 70.50
C LEU A 517 -24.54 55.92 71.89
N LYS A 518 -25.72 55.52 72.36
CA LYS A 518 -26.19 55.82 73.72
C LYS A 518 -25.30 55.18 74.76
N ASN A 519 -24.99 53.88 74.62
CA ASN A 519 -24.05 53.19 75.51
C ASN A 519 -22.67 53.85 75.51
N TYR A 520 -22.19 54.28 74.35
CA TYR A 520 -20.94 55.02 74.21
C TYR A 520 -20.97 56.37 74.95
N LEU A 521 -22.00 57.20 74.71
CA LEU A 521 -22.18 58.51 75.34
C LEU A 521 -22.34 58.41 76.86
N GLU A 522 -23.09 57.42 77.36
CA GLU A 522 -23.25 57.19 78.80
C GLU A 522 -21.91 56.81 79.47
N LEU A 523 -21.11 55.98 78.82
CA LEU A 523 -19.79 55.61 79.33
C LEU A 523 -18.86 56.84 79.34
N GLU A 524 -18.81 57.63 78.27
CA GLU A 524 -18.03 58.88 78.26
C GLU A 524 -18.53 59.90 79.29
N GLN A 525 -19.85 60.02 79.50
CA GLN A 525 -20.44 60.89 80.53
C GLN A 525 -19.98 60.50 81.93
N GLN A 526 -19.92 59.19 82.23
CA GLN A 526 -19.45 58.69 83.52
C GLN A 526 -17.93 58.85 83.72
N MET A 527 -17.14 58.79 82.64
CA MET A 527 -15.68 58.79 82.70
C MET A 527 -15.06 60.17 82.48
N SER A 528 -15.81 61.15 81.98
CA SER A 528 -15.35 62.51 81.72
C SER A 528 -15.07 63.28 83.02
N ALA A 529 -13.99 64.08 83.01
CA ALA A 529 -13.66 64.97 84.12
C ALA A 529 -14.62 66.16 84.25
N ASN A 530 -15.28 66.56 83.15
CA ASN A 530 -16.27 67.62 83.11
C ASN A 530 -17.65 67.03 82.79
N PRO A 531 -18.68 67.31 83.61
CA PRO A 531 -20.02 66.79 83.35
C PRO A 531 -20.60 67.42 82.06
N PHE A 532 -21.22 66.58 81.25
CA PHE A 532 -21.98 67.02 80.09
C PHE A 532 -23.30 66.25 80.03
N ASP A 533 -24.34 66.90 79.51
CA ASP A 533 -25.62 66.27 79.22
C ASP A 533 -25.70 65.91 77.73
N PHE A 534 -26.40 64.82 77.42
CA PHE A 534 -26.70 64.49 76.04
C PHE A 534 -28.18 64.15 75.86
N ASN A 535 -28.69 64.39 74.65
CA ASN A 535 -30.04 64.02 74.28
C ASN A 535 -30.06 63.48 72.85
N ILE A 536 -30.66 62.32 72.65
CA ILE A 536 -30.89 61.72 71.33
C ILE A 536 -32.37 61.82 71.04
N LYS A 537 -32.71 62.55 69.97
CA LYS A 537 -34.09 62.75 69.50
C LYS A 537 -34.26 62.11 68.13
N THR A 538 -35.45 61.55 67.92
CA THR A 538 -35.83 60.95 66.65
C THR A 538 -37.16 61.57 66.20
N ASP A 539 -37.20 62.02 64.95
CA ASP A 539 -38.39 62.52 64.26
C ASP A 539 -38.46 61.84 62.90
N LEU A 540 -38.93 60.59 62.93
CA LEU A 540 -38.81 59.63 61.84
C LEU A 540 -40.18 59.22 61.33
N SER A 541 -40.31 59.09 60.01
CA SER A 541 -41.52 58.63 59.33
C SER A 541 -41.65 57.10 59.28
N ILE A 542 -40.55 56.38 59.57
CA ILE A 542 -40.43 54.91 59.55
C ILE A 542 -39.83 54.48 60.90
N ASP A 543 -40.15 53.27 61.36
CA ASP A 543 -39.60 52.75 62.62
C ASP A 543 -38.06 52.64 62.55
N GLN A 544 -37.40 52.94 63.67
CA GLN A 544 -35.94 52.91 63.80
C GLN A 544 -35.37 51.50 63.60
N GLU A 545 -36.15 50.45 63.87
CA GLU A 545 -35.73 49.06 63.62
C GLU A 545 -35.64 48.74 62.12
N GLU A 546 -36.41 49.45 61.29
CA GLU A 546 -36.55 49.15 59.86
C GLU A 546 -35.58 49.97 58.99
N ILE A 547 -34.97 51.03 59.54
CA ILE A 547 -34.01 51.88 58.82
C ILE A 547 -32.61 51.29 58.94
N LEU A 548 -31.95 51.05 57.81
CA LEU A 548 -30.57 50.54 57.75
C LEU A 548 -29.56 51.68 57.62
N ILE A 549 -28.51 51.63 58.44
CA ILE A 549 -27.39 52.58 58.43
C ILE A 549 -26.06 51.84 58.49
N PRO A 550 -25.02 52.27 57.74
CA PRO A 550 -23.69 51.71 57.91
C PRO A 550 -23.20 51.93 59.36
N PRO A 551 -22.65 50.89 60.01
CA PRO A 551 -22.30 50.96 61.42
C PRO A 551 -21.20 52.00 61.68
N MET A 552 -21.24 52.63 62.86
CA MET A 552 -20.22 53.55 63.39
C MET A 552 -20.01 54.82 62.55
N LEU A 553 -21.02 55.28 61.81
CA LEU A 553 -20.90 56.52 61.04
C LEU A 553 -20.90 57.77 61.93
N LEU A 554 -21.63 57.76 63.05
CA LEU A 554 -21.75 58.95 63.90
C LEU A 554 -20.68 59.02 64.99
N GLN A 555 -20.20 57.85 65.43
CA GLN A 555 -19.27 57.74 66.56
C GLN A 555 -18.02 58.64 66.41
N PRO A 556 -17.34 58.73 65.24
CA PRO A 556 -16.17 59.61 65.09
C PRO A 556 -16.49 61.09 65.30
N PHE A 557 -17.70 61.55 64.97
CA PHE A 557 -18.10 62.94 65.18
C PHE A 557 -18.42 63.20 66.66
N ILE A 558 -19.12 62.27 67.30
CA ILE A 558 -19.41 62.32 68.74
C ILE A 558 -18.12 62.33 69.57
N GLU A 559 -17.16 61.45 69.23
CA GLU A 559 -15.83 61.41 69.84
C GLU A 559 -15.12 62.77 69.77
N ASN A 560 -15.21 63.45 68.63
CA ASN A 560 -14.61 64.77 68.47
C ASN A 560 -15.36 65.86 69.24
N SER A 561 -16.70 65.82 69.27
CA SER A 561 -17.51 66.77 70.05
C SER A 561 -17.21 66.67 71.55
N ILE A 562 -17.01 65.47 72.09
CA ILE A 562 -16.62 65.30 73.50
C ILE A 562 -15.19 65.78 73.73
N LYS A 563 -14.22 65.23 72.99
CA LYS A 563 -12.79 65.44 73.26
C LYS A 563 -12.34 66.88 73.07
N HIS A 564 -12.80 67.53 71.99
CA HIS A 564 -12.31 68.85 71.56
C HIS A 564 -13.35 69.96 71.68
N GLY A 565 -14.64 69.61 71.65
CA GLY A 565 -15.73 70.57 71.77
C GLY A 565 -16.04 70.92 73.23
N ILE A 566 -16.44 69.92 74.01
CA ILE A 566 -17.11 70.11 75.30
C ILE A 566 -16.19 70.00 76.52
N ASN A 567 -15.12 69.21 76.45
CA ASN A 567 -14.22 68.98 77.60
C ASN A 567 -13.51 70.26 78.12
N LEU A 568 -13.70 71.41 77.47
CA LEU A 568 -13.16 72.72 77.86
C LEU A 568 -14.22 73.66 78.47
N LYS A 569 -15.47 73.20 78.66
CA LYS A 569 -16.62 73.98 79.15
C LYS A 569 -17.33 73.24 80.30
N LYS A 570 -17.81 73.95 81.32
CA LYS A 570 -18.40 73.33 82.53
C LYS A 570 -19.81 72.75 82.34
N ASP A 571 -20.60 73.31 81.41
CA ASP A 571 -21.99 72.89 81.14
C ASP A 571 -22.12 72.37 79.70
N GLY A 572 -21.47 71.23 79.43
CA GLY A 572 -21.48 70.59 78.12
C GLY A 572 -22.85 70.05 77.71
N LYS A 573 -23.25 70.24 76.44
CA LYS A 573 -24.49 69.66 75.88
C LYS A 573 -24.26 69.13 74.48
N ILE A 574 -24.63 67.87 74.24
CA ILE A 574 -24.68 67.22 72.92
C ILE A 574 -26.12 66.88 72.57
N THR A 575 -26.62 67.34 71.43
CA THR A 575 -27.92 66.92 70.90
C THR A 575 -27.73 66.19 69.58
N VAL A 576 -28.15 64.93 69.52
CA VAL A 576 -28.19 64.15 68.29
C VAL A 576 -29.64 64.07 67.83
N LEU A 577 -29.90 64.50 66.60
CA LEU A 577 -31.24 64.48 66.01
C LEU A 577 -31.20 63.67 64.71
N PHE A 578 -32.05 62.65 64.64
CA PHE A 578 -32.32 61.89 63.43
C PHE A 578 -33.67 62.32 62.87
N THR A 579 -33.70 62.71 61.60
CA THR A 579 -34.94 63.06 60.89
C THR A 579 -35.02 62.38 59.54
N THR A 580 -36.21 62.03 59.09
CA THR A 580 -36.45 61.53 57.72
C THR A 580 -37.10 62.61 56.88
N ASN A 581 -36.52 62.95 55.72
CA ASN A 581 -37.10 63.92 54.80
C ASN A 581 -36.75 63.56 53.35
N ASN A 582 -37.76 63.55 52.45
CA ASN A 582 -37.61 63.34 51.01
C ASN A 582 -36.73 62.11 50.61
N ASN A 583 -36.98 60.93 51.20
CA ASN A 583 -36.19 59.70 51.00
C ASN A 583 -34.73 59.78 51.48
N PHE A 584 -34.41 60.68 52.41
CA PHE A 584 -33.11 60.71 53.09
C PHE A 584 -33.27 60.57 54.60
N LEU A 585 -32.33 59.85 55.21
CA LEU A 585 -32.06 59.95 56.64
C LEU A 585 -31.09 61.11 56.84
N GLN A 586 -31.50 62.11 57.63
CA GLN A 586 -30.68 63.24 58.00
C GLN A 586 -30.27 63.13 59.46
N CYS A 587 -28.97 63.24 59.70
CA CYS A 587 -28.36 63.18 61.02
C CYS A 587 -27.75 64.54 61.36
N THR A 588 -28.16 65.10 62.50
CA THR A 588 -27.61 66.35 63.04
C THR A 588 -27.00 66.09 64.40
N ILE A 589 -25.77 66.54 64.61
CA ILE A 589 -25.07 66.52 65.89
C ILE A 589 -24.73 67.96 66.25
N ASP A 590 -25.35 68.47 67.30
CA ASP A 590 -25.08 69.79 67.86
C ASP A 590 -24.33 69.67 69.17
N ASP A 591 -23.17 70.31 69.27
CA ASP A 591 -22.48 70.53 70.54
C ASP A 591 -22.43 72.02 70.88
N ASN A 592 -22.44 72.34 72.17
CA ASN A 592 -22.27 73.71 72.67
C ASN A 592 -20.80 74.06 73.01
N GLY A 593 -19.85 73.40 72.33
CA GLY A 593 -18.42 73.51 72.58
C GLY A 593 -17.78 74.82 72.09
N ILE A 594 -16.45 74.84 72.02
CA ILE A 594 -15.66 76.02 71.63
C ILE A 594 -15.70 76.35 70.12
N GLY A 595 -16.31 75.49 69.29
CA GLY A 595 -16.34 75.62 67.83
C GLY A 595 -15.27 74.80 67.10
N PHE A 596 -15.58 74.36 65.88
CA PHE A 596 -14.73 73.47 65.08
C PHE A 596 -13.43 74.14 64.59
N GLU A 597 -13.47 75.40 64.16
CA GLU A 597 -12.25 76.09 63.69
C GLU A 597 -11.35 76.49 64.85
N GLN A 598 -11.95 76.82 66.00
CA GLN A 598 -11.24 77.20 67.20
C GLN A 598 -10.52 76.02 67.84
N SER A 599 -11.14 74.83 67.87
CA SER A 599 -10.49 73.60 68.32
C SER A 599 -9.31 73.19 67.41
N LYS A 600 -9.44 73.37 66.10
CA LYS A 600 -8.38 73.10 65.12
C LYS A 600 -7.16 74.03 65.25
N LYS A 601 -7.35 75.26 65.75
CA LYS A 601 -6.26 76.21 66.03
C LYS A 601 -5.52 75.92 67.34
N GLN A 602 -6.18 75.31 68.33
CA GLN A 602 -5.59 74.98 69.64
C GLN A 602 -4.92 73.59 69.69
N SER A 603 -5.21 72.68 68.76
CA SER A 603 -4.62 71.34 68.76
C SER A 603 -3.16 71.34 68.27
N THR A 604 -2.21 71.01 69.15
CA THR A 604 -0.77 70.85 68.82
C THR A 604 -0.42 69.50 68.16
N VAL A 605 -1.37 68.55 68.06
CA VAL A 605 -1.17 67.21 67.47
C VAL A 605 -1.87 67.11 66.11
N LYS A 606 -1.12 67.17 65.01
CA LYS A 606 -1.69 67.30 63.64
C LYS A 606 -2.10 66.00 62.91
N ASN A 607 -1.78 64.78 63.38
CA ASN A 607 -1.66 63.65 62.43
C ASN A 607 -2.60 62.43 62.56
N HIS A 608 -3.42 62.24 63.60
CA HIS A 608 -4.20 60.98 63.71
C HIS A 608 -5.72 61.13 63.72
N GLN A 609 -6.27 62.16 64.38
CA GLN A 609 -7.73 62.26 64.57
C GLN A 609 -8.45 62.98 63.42
N SER A 610 -7.75 63.85 62.68
CA SER A 610 -8.26 64.45 61.44
C SER A 610 -8.50 63.41 60.35
N VAL A 611 -7.77 62.29 60.40
CA VAL A 611 -7.91 61.17 59.45
C VAL A 611 -9.23 60.44 59.69
N ALA A 612 -9.65 60.20 60.94
CA ALA A 612 -10.91 59.51 61.23
C ALA A 612 -12.15 60.29 60.77
N VAL A 613 -12.16 61.60 61.00
CA VAL A 613 -13.24 62.50 60.50
C VAL A 613 -13.25 62.54 58.99
N LYS A 614 -12.08 62.66 58.35
CA LYS A 614 -11.94 62.70 56.89
C LYS A 614 -12.36 61.38 56.24
N VAL A 615 -11.96 60.25 56.80
CA VAL A 615 -12.37 58.91 56.33
C VAL A 615 -13.87 58.72 56.47
N THR A 616 -14.47 59.21 57.57
CA THR A 616 -15.92 59.12 57.77
C THR A 616 -16.68 60.05 56.82
N GLN A 617 -16.14 61.25 56.54
CA GLN A 617 -16.66 62.14 55.51
C GLN A 617 -16.61 61.48 54.13
N GLU A 618 -15.45 60.96 53.73
CA GLU A 618 -15.29 60.23 52.45
C GLU A 618 -16.23 59.02 52.38
N ARG A 619 -16.44 58.32 53.50
CA ARG A 619 -17.40 57.20 53.57
C ARG A 619 -18.82 57.69 53.32
N ILE A 620 -19.26 58.79 53.93
CA ILE A 620 -20.60 59.36 53.74
C ILE A 620 -20.81 59.83 52.28
N GLU A 621 -19.83 60.55 51.71
CA GLU A 621 -19.87 61.04 50.33
C GLU A 621 -19.87 59.89 49.30
N ASN A 622 -19.24 58.76 49.62
CA ASN A 622 -19.20 57.59 48.75
C ASN A 622 -20.45 56.69 48.82
N LEU A 623 -21.34 56.86 49.81
CA LEU A 623 -22.57 56.07 49.90
C LEU A 623 -23.52 56.35 48.74
N SER A 624 -23.58 57.59 48.27
CA SER A 624 -24.37 58.00 47.10
C SER A 624 -23.93 59.37 46.61
N LYS A 625 -24.09 59.64 45.32
CA LYS A 625 -23.86 60.97 44.73
C LYS A 625 -24.77 62.05 45.33
N GLU A 626 -25.88 61.67 45.95
CA GLU A 626 -26.84 62.57 46.56
C GLU A 626 -26.60 62.79 48.07
N SER A 627 -25.65 62.05 48.67
CA SER A 627 -25.22 62.25 50.04
C SER A 627 -24.51 63.60 50.19
N THR A 628 -24.81 64.34 51.25
CA THR A 628 -24.15 65.62 51.53
C THR A 628 -23.72 65.68 52.98
N PHE A 629 -22.53 66.23 53.22
CA PHE A 629 -21.94 66.41 54.53
C PHE A 629 -21.55 67.87 54.76
N SER A 630 -21.78 68.39 55.96
CA SER A 630 -21.34 69.74 56.33
C SER A 630 -21.04 69.84 57.82
N ILE A 631 -20.01 70.63 58.17
CA ILE A 631 -19.70 71.06 59.54
C ILE A 631 -19.80 72.57 59.58
N LYS A 632 -20.56 73.12 60.53
CA LYS A 632 -20.77 74.56 60.70
C LYS A 632 -20.63 74.96 62.17
N GLU A 633 -20.18 76.18 62.42
CA GLU A 633 -20.19 76.75 63.78
C GLU A 633 -21.54 77.42 64.06
N LEU A 634 -22.07 77.21 65.26
CA LEU A 634 -23.28 77.88 65.75
C LEU A 634 -22.89 79.23 66.34
N LYS A 635 -23.56 80.31 65.93
CA LYS A 635 -23.27 81.69 66.39
C LYS A 635 -24.52 82.38 66.91
N GLU A 636 -24.38 83.08 68.04
CA GLU A 636 -25.42 83.95 68.61
C GLU A 636 -24.80 85.32 68.92
N LYS A 637 -25.36 86.39 68.33
CA LYS A 637 -24.82 87.78 68.46
C LYS A 637 -23.30 87.88 68.22
N GLU A 638 -22.84 87.27 67.12
CA GLU A 638 -21.42 87.15 66.70
C GLU A 638 -20.48 86.31 67.57
N LYS A 639 -20.95 85.73 68.67
CA LYS A 639 -20.16 84.82 69.51
C LYS A 639 -20.38 83.37 69.09
N ILE A 640 -19.31 82.59 68.98
CA ILE A 640 -19.38 81.14 68.71
C ILE A 640 -19.92 80.46 69.96
N ILE A 641 -21.00 79.70 69.80
CA ILE A 641 -21.70 79.00 70.87
C ILE A 641 -21.61 77.47 70.76
N GLY A 642 -21.10 76.94 69.65
CA GLY A 642 -21.02 75.50 69.42
C GLY A 642 -20.66 75.08 67.99
N THR A 643 -20.75 73.77 67.73
CA THR A 643 -20.57 73.16 66.39
C THR A 643 -21.78 72.32 66.02
N ARG A 644 -22.19 72.38 64.75
CA ARG A 644 -23.19 71.52 64.12
C ARG A 644 -22.52 70.67 63.05
N VAL A 645 -22.55 69.35 63.21
CA VAL A 645 -22.27 68.38 62.15
C VAL A 645 -23.61 67.92 61.57
N TRP A 646 -23.78 68.07 60.26
CA TRP A 646 -24.99 67.66 59.57
C TRP A 646 -24.63 66.85 58.33
N PHE A 647 -25.30 65.71 58.16
CA PHE A 647 -25.22 64.96 56.92
C PHE A 647 -26.54 64.29 56.58
N LYS A 648 -26.71 63.98 55.29
CA LYS A 648 -27.83 63.18 54.79
C LYS A 648 -27.31 62.00 53.97
N ILE A 649 -27.96 60.87 54.13
CA ILE A 649 -27.73 59.65 53.35
C ILE A 649 -29.08 59.15 52.81
N PRO A 650 -29.11 58.46 51.66
CA PRO A 650 -30.34 57.86 51.16
C PRO A 650 -30.98 56.96 52.22
N LEU A 651 -32.29 57.08 52.39
CA LEU A 651 -33.05 56.26 53.31
C LEU A 651 -33.11 54.84 52.74
N LYS A 652 -32.54 53.87 53.49
CA LYS A 652 -32.58 52.45 53.15
C LYS A 652 -33.39 51.74 54.22
N THR A 653 -34.30 50.87 53.81
CA THR A 653 -35.18 50.10 54.70
C THR A 653 -34.95 48.60 54.51
N ASP A 654 -35.24 47.80 55.53
CA ASP A 654 -35.15 46.32 55.47
C ASP A 654 -36.35 45.65 54.74
N TYR A 655 -37.11 46.41 53.93
CA TYR A 655 -38.24 45.97 53.11
C TYR A 655 -38.02 46.20 51.62
#